data_AF-A0A2V6RJ40-F1
#
_entry.id   AF-A0A2V6RJ40-F1
#
_cell.length_a   1.000
_cell.length_b   1.000
_cell.length_c   1.000
_cell.angle_alpha   90.00
_cell.angle_beta   90.00
_cell.angle_gamma   90.00
#
_symmetry.space_group_name_H-M   'P 1'
#
loop_
_entity.id
_entity.type
_entity.pdbx_description
1 polymer ?
#
loop_
_entity_poly.entity_id
_entity_poly.type
_entity_poly.pdbx_seq_one_letter_code
_entity_poly.pdbx_strand_id
1 'polypeptide(L)'
;MRALSAAEEERARRLHAEAFVFAAHTDFIAGVSEGRSRGEKGVAGRRQLPLLRAGGVKAVCEHVAGDTPYFSTFAFRNIRPLQATKFALQALDYWYSELEETPDWQLVLEAGDFRRAERAGKVAVVFGFEGAMPVDDDLGILRMFHRLGIRSIGLTWNGRNLLGDGVSVGAGGGLTTFGKAAVAELNRLGIVIDVSHMSDEGTRDAIETSAMPIIRSRRSFRAPRGPRARRPRSGLHGAMARRRVQDPVDGDGGAVAGISLPAGVRFAGKVPQPHARARRARLRRRGGPRDPRRQSAARVRAGARRAGVTPLAGEPVCFVNARVIDGLDHAPIERGFVLVENERIVRVGAMADLGPMRTHEPRRLDVAGKTVMPGLIDCHAHLIYSGFRKLEDIDRCTVETAAINAVLNASKILDAGYTTVRDLGTIGNVAAAVRDAVGEGRIRGPRVVASGRVLHSTSGLADTLPIPWETCCGFGLRVDGPQEILKAIRQQIRNGVDNIKLGASGAEGSPHAHTWMTTLNEDEITMAVHEAHRWGRTVAVHCQSYEAVKFALRAGADTVEHGTRMDEEALALFRASRTVLVPTLSTLYSVIELGATLNLAPKQREEMDVNKPLWLESFRRAREAEIPIAAGGDIGNRYEHGTNARELEFMVREGMSPHDAIGAATGVAARAIHREGVVGALTPGAFADLLVVDGDPLDDIRVLQDRQRLNLVVQGGRGVAGTMLAAPAAARS
;
A
#
# COMPACT_ATOMS: atom_id res chain seq x y z
N MET A 1 -38.25 33.78 11.61
CA MET A 1 -38.57 33.77 13.06
C MET A 1 -39.30 35.07 13.38
N ARG A 2 -40.20 35.09 14.38
CA ARG A 2 -40.74 36.34 14.92
C ARG A 2 -39.63 37.03 15.72
N ALA A 3 -39.49 38.35 15.61
CA ALA A 3 -38.61 39.12 16.50
C ALA A 3 -39.16 39.09 17.94
N LEU A 4 -38.27 38.98 18.92
CA LEU A 4 -38.65 39.08 20.34
C LEU A 4 -39.17 40.50 20.62
N SER A 5 -40.18 40.62 21.48
CA SER A 5 -40.54 41.92 22.07
C SER A 5 -39.46 42.37 23.07
N ALA A 6 -39.40 43.67 23.36
CA ALA A 6 -38.44 44.21 24.33
C ALA A 6 -38.54 43.54 25.72
N ALA A 7 -39.75 43.12 26.14
CA ALA A 7 -39.96 42.39 27.39
C ALA A 7 -39.41 40.95 27.33
N GLU A 8 -39.53 40.27 26.18
CA GLU A 8 -38.95 38.94 25.96
C GLU A 8 -37.42 39.01 25.85
N GLU A 9 -36.87 40.06 25.22
CA GLU A 9 -35.43 40.29 25.12
C GLU A 9 -34.82 40.62 26.50
N GLU A 10 -35.45 41.50 27.28
CA GLU A 10 -35.00 41.81 28.65
C GLU A 10 -35.13 40.60 29.59
N ARG A 11 -36.16 39.76 29.42
CA ARG A 11 -36.25 38.46 30.11
C ARG A 11 -35.13 37.51 29.69
N ALA A 12 -34.80 37.44 28.39
CA ALA A 12 -33.72 36.61 27.89
C ALA A 12 -32.35 37.08 28.39
N ARG A 13 -32.10 38.40 28.44
CA ARG A 13 -30.87 39.00 28.99
C ARG A 13 -30.69 38.69 30.47
N ARG A 14 -31.75 38.80 31.29
CA ARG A 14 -31.72 38.41 32.71
C ARG A 14 -31.47 36.92 32.90
N LEU A 15 -32.21 36.06 32.20
CA LEU A 15 -31.99 34.60 32.23
C LEU A 15 -30.55 34.24 31.83
N HIS A 16 -29.97 34.90 30.83
CA HIS A 16 -28.59 34.69 30.40
C HIS A 16 -27.55 35.18 31.42
N ALA A 17 -27.83 36.28 32.13
CA ALA A 17 -26.96 36.81 33.17
C ALA A 17 -26.96 35.98 34.45
N GLU A 18 -28.12 35.38 34.79
CA GLU A 18 -28.32 34.51 35.96
C GLU A 18 -27.90 33.05 35.72
N ALA A 19 -27.85 32.61 34.45
CA ALA A 19 -27.50 31.23 34.10
C ALA A 19 -25.99 30.94 34.18
N PHE A 20 -25.66 29.72 34.61
CA PHE A 20 -24.31 29.17 34.42
C PHE A 20 -24.12 28.74 32.96
N VAL A 21 -23.64 29.66 32.12
CA VAL A 21 -23.44 29.42 30.69
C VAL A 21 -22.21 28.55 30.45
N PHE A 22 -22.42 27.30 30.01
CA PHE A 22 -21.37 26.33 29.69
C PHE A 22 -21.31 26.07 28.17
N ALA A 23 -20.18 26.37 27.54
CA ALA A 23 -19.92 25.97 26.16
C ALA A 23 -19.45 24.51 26.13
N ALA A 24 -20.39 23.58 25.90
CA ALA A 24 -20.13 22.13 25.94
C ALA A 24 -19.22 21.59 24.82
N HIS A 25 -18.74 22.44 23.91
CA HIS A 25 -17.75 22.11 22.88
C HIS A 25 -16.95 23.32 22.43
N THR A 26 -15.61 23.25 22.51
CA THR A 26 -14.66 24.21 21.93
C THR A 26 -13.43 23.50 21.34
N ASP A 27 -12.84 24.10 20.30
CA ASP A 27 -11.69 23.61 19.55
C ASP A 27 -10.53 24.63 19.53
N PHE A 28 -10.29 25.34 20.65
CA PHE A 28 -9.31 26.44 20.66
C PHE A 28 -7.87 25.96 20.43
N ILE A 29 -7.56 24.71 20.74
CA ILE A 29 -6.25 24.07 20.65
C ILE A 29 -5.61 24.19 19.25
N ALA A 30 -6.42 24.20 18.18
CA ALA A 30 -5.90 24.43 16.83
C ALA A 30 -5.22 25.82 16.72
N GLY A 31 -5.87 26.85 17.25
CA GLY A 31 -5.32 28.21 17.31
C GLY A 31 -4.21 28.37 18.34
N VAL A 32 -4.29 27.69 19.50
CA VAL A 32 -3.23 27.68 20.52
C VAL A 32 -1.95 27.07 19.95
N SER A 33 -2.04 25.90 19.32
CA SER A 33 -0.91 25.23 18.68
C SER A 33 -0.27 26.09 17.60
N GLU A 34 -1.08 26.69 16.72
CA GLU A 34 -0.55 27.59 15.69
C GLU A 34 0.20 28.78 16.31
N GLY A 35 -0.38 29.46 17.31
CA GLY A 35 0.27 30.57 18.00
C GLY A 35 1.57 30.13 18.71
N ARG A 36 1.56 29.01 19.43
CA ARG A 36 2.74 28.47 20.12
C ARG A 36 3.85 28.06 19.16
N SER A 37 3.51 27.53 17.98
CA SER A 37 4.49 27.25 16.91
C SER A 37 5.25 28.50 16.43
N ARG A 38 4.64 29.69 16.59
CA ARG A 38 5.21 31.01 16.28
C ARG A 38 5.90 31.65 17.50
N GLY A 39 5.91 30.98 18.65
CA GLY A 39 6.44 31.49 19.92
C GLY A 39 5.50 32.41 20.69
N GLU A 40 4.20 32.46 20.33
CA GLU A 40 3.21 33.19 21.12
C GLU A 40 2.89 32.46 22.44
N LYS A 41 2.65 33.23 23.49
CA LYS A 41 2.20 32.79 24.82
C LYS A 41 0.74 33.18 25.07
N GLY A 42 0.00 32.51 25.96
CA GLY A 42 -1.37 32.89 26.34
C GLY A 42 -2.31 33.17 25.15
N VAL A 43 -2.30 32.29 24.16
CA VAL A 43 -2.95 32.46 22.86
C VAL A 43 -4.48 32.40 22.99
N ALA A 44 -5.02 31.37 23.66
CA ALA A 44 -6.45 31.30 23.98
C ALA A 44 -6.82 32.36 25.02
N GLY A 45 -5.91 32.64 25.97
CA GLY A 45 -6.07 33.72 26.93
C GLY A 45 -6.35 35.08 26.29
N ARG A 46 -5.52 35.51 25.32
CA ARG A 46 -5.72 36.77 24.59
C ARG A 46 -6.89 36.74 23.62
N ARG A 47 -7.10 35.63 22.90
CA ARG A 47 -8.03 35.58 21.75
C ARG A 47 -9.46 35.20 22.14
N GLN A 48 -9.64 34.34 23.15
CA GLN A 48 -10.94 33.73 23.47
C GLN A 48 -11.56 34.24 24.77
N LEU A 49 -10.79 34.45 25.85
CA LEU A 49 -11.37 34.92 27.13
C LEU A 49 -12.18 36.23 27.02
N PRO A 50 -11.78 37.27 26.24
CA PRO A 50 -12.60 38.47 26.08
C PRO A 50 -13.96 38.18 25.46
N LEU A 51 -14.01 37.27 24.48
CA LEU A 51 -15.24 36.86 23.80
C LEU A 51 -16.14 36.02 24.71
N LEU A 52 -15.55 35.08 25.46
CA LEU A 52 -16.25 34.26 26.44
C LEU A 52 -16.85 35.11 27.56
N ARG A 53 -16.09 36.08 28.09
CA ARG A 53 -16.57 37.04 29.10
C ARG A 53 -17.69 37.93 28.56
N ALA A 54 -17.55 38.50 27.36
CA ALA A 54 -18.60 39.29 26.71
C ALA A 54 -19.88 38.46 26.44
N GLY A 55 -19.73 37.17 26.13
CA GLY A 55 -20.81 36.22 25.98
C GLY A 55 -21.36 35.64 27.30
N GLY A 56 -20.87 36.07 28.46
CA GLY A 56 -21.29 35.55 29.78
C GLY A 56 -20.88 34.11 30.09
N VAL A 57 -20.04 33.48 29.25
CA VAL A 57 -19.65 32.07 29.36
C VAL A 57 -18.78 31.86 30.60
N LYS A 58 -19.21 30.95 31.48
CA LYS A 58 -18.55 30.62 32.76
C LYS A 58 -17.64 29.39 32.65
N ALA A 59 -17.90 28.51 31.68
CA ALA A 59 -17.10 27.32 31.45
C ALA A 59 -17.05 26.89 29.98
N VAL A 60 -16.03 26.14 29.60
CA VAL A 60 -15.83 25.55 28.26
C VAL A 60 -15.41 24.08 28.36
N CYS A 61 -15.86 23.24 27.41
CA CYS A 61 -15.35 21.87 27.22
C CYS A 61 -14.46 21.82 25.98
N GLU A 62 -13.17 21.89 26.24
CA GLU A 62 -12.14 21.98 25.22
C GLU A 62 -11.71 20.58 24.76
N HIS A 63 -11.84 20.31 23.46
CA HIS A 63 -11.48 19.03 22.88
C HIS A 63 -10.02 19.09 22.42
N VAL A 64 -9.11 18.64 23.31
CA VAL A 64 -7.66 18.80 23.11
C VAL A 64 -7.08 17.81 22.09
N ALA A 65 -7.79 16.72 21.80
CA ALA A 65 -7.46 15.74 20.76
C ALA A 65 -8.71 14.98 20.30
N GLY A 66 -8.59 14.09 19.31
CA GLY A 66 -9.70 13.32 18.78
C GLY A 66 -9.31 12.39 17.62
N ASP A 67 -10.29 11.77 16.98
CA ASP A 67 -10.10 10.93 15.77
C ASP A 67 -9.84 11.78 14.49
N THR A 68 -9.69 13.10 14.65
CA THR A 68 -9.79 14.12 13.60
C THR A 68 -8.47 14.33 12.83
N PRO A 69 -8.44 14.19 11.49
CA PRO A 69 -7.25 14.56 10.69
C PRO A 69 -6.86 16.04 10.79
N TYR A 70 -7.77 16.93 11.22
CA TYR A 70 -7.50 18.35 11.44
C TYR A 70 -6.37 18.59 12.45
N PHE A 71 -6.30 17.76 13.50
CA PHE A 71 -5.26 17.84 14.52
C PHE A 71 -3.86 17.54 13.96
N SER A 72 -3.74 16.60 13.01
CA SER A 72 -2.46 16.24 12.40
C SER A 72 -2.06 17.11 11.19
N THR A 73 -3.01 17.67 10.43
CA THR A 73 -2.72 18.29 9.13
C THR A 73 -2.47 19.80 9.16
N PHE A 74 -3.17 20.57 10.00
CA PHE A 74 -3.04 22.05 10.00
C PHE A 74 -2.10 22.58 11.09
N ALA A 75 -2.06 21.94 12.26
CA ALA A 75 -1.36 22.47 13.43
C ALA A 75 0.08 21.94 13.60
N PHE A 76 0.42 20.76 13.06
CA PHE A 76 1.70 20.09 13.28
C PHE A 76 2.25 19.47 11.97
N ARG A 77 2.96 20.28 11.17
CA ARG A 77 3.39 19.93 9.78
C ARG A 77 4.28 18.68 9.59
N ASN A 78 4.63 17.92 10.63
CA ASN A 78 5.64 16.86 10.61
C ASN A 78 5.25 15.54 11.33
N ILE A 79 3.97 15.26 11.61
CA ILE A 79 3.56 14.07 12.41
C ILE A 79 2.74 13.07 11.56
N ARG A 80 3.16 11.80 11.54
CA ARG A 80 2.46 10.69 10.85
C ARG A 80 1.14 10.34 11.58
N PRO A 81 0.13 9.77 10.88
CA PRO A 81 -1.16 9.39 11.50
C PRO A 81 -1.09 8.42 12.70
N LEU A 82 -0.01 7.65 12.84
CA LEU A 82 0.18 6.60 13.86
C LEU A 82 0.68 7.12 15.22
N GLN A 83 0.35 8.36 15.62
CA GLN A 83 0.85 8.99 16.86
C GLN A 83 -0.21 9.78 17.64
N ALA A 84 -1.48 9.33 17.62
CA ALA A 84 -2.60 10.02 18.28
C ALA A 84 -2.41 10.25 19.79
N THR A 85 -1.90 9.26 20.53
CA THR A 85 -1.58 9.38 21.96
C THR A 85 -0.54 10.48 22.22
N LYS A 86 0.54 10.50 21.43
CA LYS A 86 1.61 11.50 21.52
C LYS A 86 1.11 12.90 21.16
N PHE A 87 0.25 13.01 20.15
CA PHE A 87 -0.43 14.27 19.83
C PHE A 87 -1.22 14.80 21.04
N ALA A 88 -2.03 13.96 21.69
CA ALA A 88 -2.83 14.36 22.83
C ALA A 88 -1.96 14.83 24.01
N LEU A 89 -0.81 14.19 24.25
CA LEU A 89 0.17 14.63 25.25
C LEU A 89 0.75 16.02 24.91
N GLN A 90 1.06 16.31 23.64
CA GLN A 90 1.54 17.62 23.21
C GLN A 90 0.45 18.71 23.29
N ALA A 91 -0.78 18.36 22.95
CA ALA A 91 -1.92 19.28 23.07
C ALA A 91 -2.23 19.63 24.55
N LEU A 92 -2.10 18.65 25.44
CA LEU A 92 -2.20 18.86 26.89
C LEU A 92 -1.07 19.76 27.41
N ASP A 93 0.19 19.55 27.02
CA ASP A 93 1.33 20.43 27.36
C ASP A 93 1.08 21.90 26.96
N TYR A 94 0.55 22.12 25.75
CA TYR A 94 0.18 23.45 25.26
C TYR A 94 -0.94 24.09 26.08
N TRP A 95 -1.90 23.30 26.54
CA TRP A 95 -2.99 23.78 27.39
C TRP A 95 -2.57 24.01 28.84
N TYR A 96 -1.71 23.16 29.42
CA TYR A 96 -1.09 23.43 30.71
C TYR A 96 -0.25 24.72 30.67
N SER A 97 0.48 24.95 29.58
CA SER A 97 1.15 26.23 29.35
C SER A 97 0.19 27.42 29.23
N GLU A 98 -1.02 27.26 28.66
CA GLU A 98 -2.05 28.32 28.66
C GLU A 98 -2.57 28.61 30.07
N LEU A 99 -2.77 27.57 30.89
CA LEU A 99 -3.20 27.70 32.30
C LEU A 99 -2.16 28.43 33.16
N GLU A 100 -0.86 28.15 32.94
CA GLU A 100 0.24 28.83 33.62
C GLU A 100 0.40 30.29 33.17
N GLU A 101 0.27 30.57 31.87
CA GLU A 101 0.47 31.90 31.30
C GLU A 101 -0.76 32.82 31.42
N THR A 102 -1.94 32.26 31.66
CA THR A 102 -3.21 33.00 31.75
C THR A 102 -3.98 32.60 33.02
N PRO A 103 -3.83 33.33 34.14
CA PRO A 103 -4.39 32.94 35.44
C PRO A 103 -5.92 32.99 35.51
N ASP A 104 -6.58 33.57 34.51
CA ASP A 104 -8.04 33.66 34.38
C ASP A 104 -8.73 32.34 34.00
N TRP A 105 -7.97 31.31 33.64
CA TRP A 105 -8.49 29.95 33.47
C TRP A 105 -8.48 29.16 34.79
N GLN A 106 -9.40 28.20 34.91
CA GLN A 106 -9.42 27.21 35.99
C GLN A 106 -9.67 25.82 35.41
N LEU A 107 -8.70 24.91 35.50
CA LEU A 107 -8.90 23.51 35.10
C LEU A 107 -9.93 22.85 36.02
N VAL A 108 -10.84 22.07 35.43
CA VAL A 108 -11.85 21.28 36.11
C VAL A 108 -11.38 19.84 36.24
N LEU A 109 -11.16 19.39 37.47
CA LEU A 109 -10.83 17.99 37.80
C LEU A 109 -11.96 17.30 38.58
N GLU A 110 -12.79 18.09 39.27
CA GLU A 110 -14.01 17.64 39.96
C GLU A 110 -15.12 18.69 39.81
N ALA A 111 -16.38 18.32 40.02
CA ALA A 111 -17.52 19.25 39.89
C ALA A 111 -17.45 20.47 40.84
N GLY A 112 -16.68 20.38 41.93
CA GLY A 112 -16.39 21.50 42.81
C GLY A 112 -15.62 22.65 42.13
N ASP A 113 -14.85 22.37 41.07
CA ASP A 113 -14.05 23.37 40.36
C ASP A 113 -14.90 24.41 39.64
N PHE A 114 -16.07 24.06 39.10
CA PHE A 114 -16.96 25.04 38.47
C PHE A 114 -17.34 26.17 39.43
N ARG A 115 -17.75 25.82 40.65
CA ARG A 115 -18.07 26.80 41.71
C ARG A 115 -16.84 27.53 42.24
N ARG A 116 -15.64 26.93 42.16
CA ARG A 116 -14.37 27.61 42.50
C ARG A 116 -13.99 28.63 41.44
N ALA A 117 -14.10 28.28 40.16
CA ALA A 117 -13.84 29.17 39.03
C ALA A 117 -14.76 30.41 39.08
N GLU A 118 -16.07 30.17 39.24
CA GLU A 118 -17.07 31.22 39.30
C GLU A 118 -16.83 32.22 40.44
N ARG A 119 -16.60 31.74 41.68
CA ARG A 119 -16.25 32.60 42.82
C ARG A 119 -14.94 33.36 42.63
N ALA A 120 -14.03 32.85 41.80
CA ALA A 120 -12.75 33.49 41.48
C ALA A 120 -12.81 34.41 40.24
N GLY A 121 -13.98 34.58 39.60
CA GLY A 121 -14.12 35.36 38.37
C GLY A 121 -13.43 34.76 37.13
N LYS A 122 -13.10 33.46 37.21
CA LYS A 122 -12.38 32.69 36.19
C LYS A 122 -13.33 31.95 35.26
N VAL A 123 -12.84 31.61 34.07
CA VAL A 123 -13.52 30.68 33.17
C VAL A 123 -13.03 29.26 33.45
N ALA A 124 -13.95 28.35 33.75
CA ALA A 124 -13.62 26.95 33.97
C ALA A 124 -13.33 26.24 32.63
N VAL A 125 -12.30 25.40 32.55
CA VAL A 125 -11.99 24.58 31.38
C VAL A 125 -12.02 23.10 31.74
N VAL A 126 -12.83 22.34 31.01
CA VAL A 126 -12.88 20.87 31.06
C VAL A 126 -12.09 20.38 29.85
N PHE A 127 -11.07 19.54 30.04
CA PHE A 127 -10.41 18.89 28.91
C PHE A 127 -11.18 17.63 28.49
N GLY A 128 -11.31 17.44 27.18
CA GLY A 128 -11.90 16.24 26.61
C GLY A 128 -11.32 15.82 25.27
N PHE A 129 -11.84 14.72 24.72
CA PHE A 129 -11.49 14.21 23.39
C PHE A 129 -12.69 14.14 22.44
N GLU A 130 -12.51 14.49 21.16
CA GLU A 130 -13.48 14.34 20.08
C GLU A 130 -13.22 13.02 19.32
N GLY A 131 -13.55 11.90 19.97
CA GLY A 131 -13.16 10.57 19.50
C GLY A 131 -11.99 10.02 20.31
N ALA A 132 -12.02 8.72 20.61
CA ALA A 132 -11.13 8.10 21.58
C ALA A 132 -9.82 7.55 20.98
N MET A 133 -9.48 7.82 19.72
CA MET A 133 -8.24 7.35 19.08
C MET A 133 -6.94 7.58 19.90
N PRO A 134 -6.77 8.65 20.71
CA PRO A 134 -5.59 8.77 21.59
C PRO A 134 -5.42 7.64 22.62
N VAL A 135 -6.49 6.92 22.97
CA VAL A 135 -6.47 5.75 23.88
C VAL A 135 -5.85 4.51 23.25
N ASP A 136 -5.88 4.42 21.92
CA ASP A 136 -5.49 3.23 21.14
C ASP A 136 -6.24 1.96 21.65
N ASP A 137 -5.55 0.83 21.82
CA ASP A 137 -6.09 -0.44 22.34
C ASP A 137 -5.85 -0.67 23.85
N ASP A 138 -5.31 0.31 24.59
CA ASP A 138 -4.96 0.16 26.02
C ASP A 138 -5.77 1.07 26.97
N LEU A 139 -6.57 0.44 27.84
CA LEU A 139 -7.26 1.13 28.94
C LEU A 139 -6.29 1.74 29.98
N GLY A 140 -5.04 1.30 30.01
CA GLY A 140 -3.94 1.93 30.75
C GLY A 140 -3.67 3.36 30.29
N ILE A 141 -3.65 3.60 28.98
CA ILE A 141 -3.50 4.93 28.39
C ILE A 141 -4.70 5.82 28.77
N LEU A 142 -5.93 5.29 28.72
CA LEU A 142 -7.15 5.99 29.18
C LEU A 142 -7.04 6.42 30.66
N ARG A 143 -6.53 5.54 31.53
CA ARG A 143 -6.23 5.88 32.93
C ARG A 143 -5.14 6.96 33.07
N MET A 144 -4.16 7.02 32.17
CA MET A 144 -3.15 8.09 32.20
C MET A 144 -3.77 9.43 31.79
N PHE A 145 -4.60 9.48 30.74
CA PHE A 145 -5.29 10.70 30.36
C PHE A 145 -6.26 11.22 31.42
N HIS A 146 -6.91 10.33 32.18
CA HIS A 146 -7.66 10.73 33.37
C HIS A 146 -6.77 11.45 34.42
N ARG A 147 -5.56 10.95 34.68
CA ARG A 147 -4.59 11.59 35.58
C ARG A 147 -4.09 12.94 35.04
N LEU A 148 -4.01 13.07 33.71
CA LEU A 148 -3.68 14.31 32.98
C LEU A 148 -4.90 15.23 32.76
N GLY A 149 -5.99 15.05 33.53
CA GLY A 149 -7.11 16.00 33.57
C GLY A 149 -8.19 15.83 32.52
N ILE A 150 -8.17 14.79 31.67
CA ILE A 150 -9.30 14.50 30.78
C ILE A 150 -10.54 14.11 31.60
N ARG A 151 -11.68 14.74 31.31
CA ARG A 151 -12.96 14.55 32.02
C ARG A 151 -14.18 14.37 31.11
N SER A 152 -14.02 14.54 29.80
CA SER A 152 -15.04 14.24 28.79
C SER A 152 -14.42 13.45 27.62
N ILE A 153 -15.04 12.38 27.15
CA ILE A 153 -14.57 11.63 25.97
C ILE A 153 -15.75 11.34 25.05
N GLY A 154 -15.67 11.85 23.83
CA GLY A 154 -16.42 11.35 22.70
C GLY A 154 -15.87 9.99 22.27
N LEU A 155 -16.70 8.96 22.16
CA LEU A 155 -16.22 7.60 21.86
C LEU A 155 -15.66 7.47 20.43
N THR A 156 -16.26 8.18 19.47
CA THR A 156 -15.89 8.18 18.05
C THR A 156 -16.07 9.57 17.44
N TRP A 157 -15.51 9.82 16.25
CA TRP A 157 -15.84 10.96 15.38
C TRP A 157 -16.56 10.52 14.09
N ASN A 158 -16.11 10.94 12.91
CA ASN A 158 -16.76 10.57 11.64
C ASN A 158 -16.51 9.13 11.21
N GLY A 159 -15.30 8.61 11.43
CA GLY A 159 -14.90 7.25 11.01
C GLY A 159 -15.05 6.20 12.11
N ARG A 160 -14.79 4.94 11.75
CA ARG A 160 -14.58 3.85 12.71
C ARG A 160 -13.26 4.04 13.45
N ASN A 161 -13.26 3.80 14.75
CA ASN A 161 -12.05 3.62 15.56
C ASN A 161 -12.12 2.26 16.31
N LEU A 162 -11.19 1.99 17.22
CA LEU A 162 -11.14 0.72 17.96
C LEU A 162 -12.32 0.52 18.92
N LEU A 163 -13.01 1.58 19.34
CA LEU A 163 -14.14 1.52 20.26
C LEU A 163 -15.48 1.33 19.52
N GLY A 164 -15.63 1.83 18.29
CA GLY A 164 -16.86 1.65 17.53
C GLY A 164 -16.99 2.52 16.29
N ASP A 165 -18.22 2.62 15.81
CA ASP A 165 -18.56 3.32 14.56
C ASP A 165 -18.98 4.78 14.73
N GLY A 166 -18.28 5.63 13.98
CA GLY A 166 -18.54 7.05 13.86
C GLY A 166 -19.73 7.42 12.97
N VAL A 167 -20.16 8.67 13.09
CA VAL A 167 -21.41 9.17 12.49
C VAL A 167 -21.43 9.25 10.96
N SER A 168 -20.29 9.10 10.29
CA SER A 168 -20.20 9.00 8.82
C SER A 168 -20.00 7.56 8.31
N VAL A 169 -19.97 6.57 9.21
CA VAL A 169 -20.04 5.15 8.82
C VAL A 169 -21.51 4.82 8.48
N GLY A 170 -21.72 4.02 7.42
CA GLY A 170 -23.06 3.58 7.02
C GLY A 170 -23.74 2.68 8.06
N ALA A 171 -25.03 2.41 7.87
CA ALA A 171 -25.80 1.56 8.78
C ALA A 171 -25.21 0.14 8.87
N GLY A 172 -25.08 -0.39 10.10
CA GLY A 172 -24.63 -1.76 10.37
C GLY A 172 -23.55 -1.93 11.44
N GLY A 173 -23.36 -1.01 12.39
CA GLY A 173 -22.29 -1.16 13.39
C GLY A 173 -22.35 -0.24 14.63
N GLY A 174 -22.05 -0.84 15.79
CA GLY A 174 -22.15 -0.24 17.12
C GLY A 174 -20.82 -0.16 17.87
N LEU A 175 -20.82 -0.48 19.18
CA LEU A 175 -19.60 -0.58 19.98
C LEU A 175 -18.91 -1.93 19.78
N THR A 176 -17.58 -1.92 19.66
CA THR A 176 -16.77 -3.14 19.70
C THR A 176 -16.72 -3.72 21.12
N THR A 177 -16.23 -4.95 21.27
CA THR A 177 -15.95 -5.55 22.59
C THR A 177 -15.02 -4.66 23.42
N PHE A 178 -13.99 -4.07 22.78
CA PHE A 178 -13.10 -3.11 23.42
C PHE A 178 -13.81 -1.80 23.78
N GLY A 179 -14.67 -1.28 22.89
CA GLY A 179 -15.51 -0.10 23.17
C GLY A 179 -16.42 -0.27 24.38
N LYS A 180 -17.00 -1.46 24.56
CA LYS A 180 -17.81 -1.78 25.75
C LYS A 180 -16.96 -1.81 27.03
N ALA A 181 -15.75 -2.38 26.97
CA ALA A 181 -14.80 -2.32 28.08
C ALA A 181 -14.33 -0.88 28.39
N ALA A 182 -14.13 -0.06 27.36
CA ALA A 182 -13.80 1.37 27.51
C ALA A 182 -14.95 2.16 28.16
N VAL A 183 -16.21 1.92 27.77
CA VAL A 183 -17.39 2.53 28.43
C VAL A 183 -17.44 2.18 29.92
N ALA A 184 -17.20 0.92 30.29
CA ALA A 184 -17.13 0.50 31.69
C ALA A 184 -16.00 1.19 32.46
N GLU A 185 -14.82 1.34 31.87
CA GLU A 185 -13.68 2.04 32.49
C GLU A 185 -13.92 3.55 32.60
N LEU A 186 -14.55 4.18 31.60
CA LEU A 186 -14.96 5.59 31.62
C LEU A 186 -15.96 5.85 32.77
N ASN A 187 -16.96 4.98 32.92
CA ASN A 187 -17.90 5.00 34.04
C ASN A 187 -17.18 4.86 35.39
N ARG A 188 -16.24 3.90 35.51
CA ARG A 188 -15.46 3.67 36.75
C ARG A 188 -14.57 4.86 37.13
N LEU A 189 -14.08 5.61 36.13
CA LEU A 189 -13.26 6.81 36.32
C LEU A 189 -14.09 8.09 36.50
N GLY A 190 -15.40 8.05 36.28
CA GLY A 190 -16.26 9.25 36.32
C GLY A 190 -16.02 10.21 35.16
N ILE A 191 -15.54 9.72 34.01
CA ILE A 191 -15.39 10.51 32.78
C ILE A 191 -16.75 10.59 32.08
N VAL A 192 -17.13 11.79 31.66
CA VAL A 192 -18.37 12.04 30.90
C VAL A 192 -18.24 11.44 29.50
N ILE A 193 -19.23 10.66 29.08
CA ILE A 193 -19.27 10.04 27.76
C ILE A 193 -20.11 10.92 26.82
N ASP A 194 -19.57 11.30 25.66
CA ASP A 194 -20.27 12.06 24.62
C ASP A 194 -20.53 11.20 23.37
N VAL A 195 -21.80 11.17 22.91
CA VAL A 195 -22.25 10.40 21.75
C VAL A 195 -22.69 11.28 20.57
N SER A 196 -22.22 12.53 20.52
CA SER A 196 -22.54 13.49 19.46
C SER A 196 -22.15 13.02 18.05
N HIS A 197 -21.05 12.27 17.95
CA HIS A 197 -20.50 11.76 16.69
C HIS A 197 -20.48 10.24 16.58
N MET A 198 -21.29 9.51 17.35
CA MET A 198 -21.48 8.08 17.11
C MET A 198 -22.48 7.83 15.97
N SER A 199 -22.38 6.66 15.34
CA SER A 199 -23.47 6.10 14.52
C SER A 199 -24.76 5.97 15.37
N ASP A 200 -25.93 5.83 14.73
CA ASP A 200 -27.19 5.67 15.47
C ASP A 200 -27.23 4.34 16.24
N GLU A 201 -26.53 3.30 15.76
CA GLU A 201 -26.36 2.02 16.47
C GLU A 201 -25.34 2.15 17.61
N GLY A 202 -24.16 2.74 17.38
CA GLY A 202 -23.17 3.00 18.42
C GLY A 202 -23.70 3.89 19.55
N THR A 203 -24.58 4.84 19.22
CA THR A 203 -25.32 5.64 20.20
C THR A 203 -26.21 4.76 21.09
N ARG A 204 -26.93 3.78 20.53
CA ARG A 204 -27.76 2.84 21.31
C ARG A 204 -26.90 1.93 22.18
N ASP A 205 -25.87 1.32 21.60
CA ASP A 205 -24.92 0.47 22.32
C ASP A 205 -24.28 1.21 23.51
N ALA A 206 -23.92 2.49 23.35
CA ALA A 206 -23.37 3.31 24.42
C ALA A 206 -24.40 3.62 25.53
N ILE A 207 -25.68 3.84 25.17
CA ILE A 207 -26.79 3.99 26.13
C ILE A 207 -27.03 2.69 26.90
N GLU A 208 -27.01 1.55 26.21
CA GLU A 208 -27.26 0.22 26.79
C GLU A 208 -26.08 -0.29 27.64
N THR A 209 -24.84 0.10 27.30
CA THR A 209 -23.62 -0.33 28.01
C THR A 209 -23.27 0.59 29.19
N SER A 210 -23.60 1.89 29.14
CA SER A 210 -23.22 2.84 30.18
C SER A 210 -24.15 2.77 31.40
N ALA A 211 -23.58 2.47 32.56
CA ALA A 211 -24.24 2.58 33.86
C ALA A 211 -24.35 4.03 34.36
N MET A 212 -23.60 4.97 33.76
CA MET A 212 -23.64 6.40 34.06
C MET A 212 -24.36 7.20 32.97
N PRO A 213 -24.94 8.39 33.29
CA PRO A 213 -25.50 9.28 32.28
C PRO A 213 -24.48 9.67 31.22
N ILE A 214 -24.89 9.58 29.94
CA ILE A 214 -24.12 10.04 28.79
C ILE A 214 -24.73 11.33 28.23
N ILE A 215 -23.92 12.13 27.52
CA ILE A 215 -24.36 13.40 26.92
C ILE A 215 -24.33 13.34 25.39
N ARG A 216 -25.04 14.29 24.77
CA ARG A 216 -24.89 14.63 23.35
C ARG A 216 -24.67 16.14 23.23
N SER A 217 -23.42 16.57 23.39
CA SER A 217 -23.05 18.01 23.44
C SER A 217 -23.46 18.80 22.19
N ARG A 218 -23.47 18.17 21.00
CA ARG A 218 -23.74 18.86 19.72
C ARG A 218 -24.45 17.98 18.68
N ARG A 219 -25.78 18.07 18.64
CA ARG A 219 -26.63 17.84 17.44
C ARG A 219 -28.07 18.22 17.75
N SER A 220 -28.80 18.79 16.79
CA SER A 220 -30.24 18.98 16.93
C SER A 220 -30.94 17.63 17.04
N PHE A 221 -31.84 17.46 18.02
CA PHE A 221 -32.68 16.26 18.12
C PHE A 221 -33.46 16.05 16.81
N ARG A 222 -33.15 14.96 16.09
CA ARG A 222 -33.97 14.48 14.98
C ARG A 222 -35.19 13.79 15.60
N ALA A 223 -36.26 14.54 15.83
CA ALA A 223 -37.53 13.97 16.27
C ALA A 223 -37.90 12.78 15.35
N PRO A 224 -38.22 11.59 15.90
CA PRO A 224 -38.42 10.39 15.11
C PRO A 224 -39.63 10.53 14.21
N ARG A 225 -39.39 10.87 12.94
CA ARG A 225 -40.41 10.86 11.89
C ARG A 225 -40.59 9.43 11.40
N GLY A 226 -41.61 8.75 11.93
CA GLY A 226 -42.18 7.57 11.29
C GLY A 226 -42.67 7.90 9.87
N PRO A 227 -42.79 6.90 8.98
CA PRO A 227 -43.12 7.12 7.58
C PRO A 227 -44.60 7.54 7.38
N ARG A 228 -44.78 8.75 6.84
CA ARG A 228 -46.02 9.31 6.25
C ARG A 228 -47.28 9.41 7.14
N ALA A 229 -47.55 10.63 7.61
CA ALA A 229 -48.91 11.17 7.72
C ALA A 229 -48.94 12.67 7.41
N ARG A 230 -50.01 13.16 6.78
CA ARG A 230 -50.21 14.59 6.46
C ARG A 230 -50.68 15.36 7.72
N ARG A 231 -50.31 16.65 7.82
CA ARG A 231 -50.93 17.64 8.74
C ARG A 231 -52.44 17.83 8.42
N PRO A 232 -53.32 18.37 9.31
CA PRO A 232 -53.00 19.36 10.36
C PRO A 232 -53.78 19.33 11.72
N ARG A 233 -53.27 20.16 12.67
CA ARG A 233 -53.92 20.80 13.85
C ARG A 233 -54.27 19.97 15.10
N SER A 234 -54.07 20.65 16.25
CA SER A 234 -54.55 20.44 17.63
C SER A 234 -54.24 19.12 18.36
N GLY A 235 -53.90 19.24 19.65
CA GLY A 235 -53.89 18.13 20.62
C GLY A 235 -52.59 17.99 21.41
N LEU A 236 -52.68 18.06 22.74
CA LEU A 236 -51.62 17.59 23.64
C LEU A 236 -51.48 16.06 23.54
N HIS A 237 -50.27 15.53 23.79
CA HIS A 237 -49.93 14.77 25.00
C HIS A 237 -48.50 14.22 24.90
N GLY A 238 -47.77 14.22 26.02
CA GLY A 238 -46.45 13.61 26.13
C GLY A 238 -46.51 12.18 26.71
N ALA A 239 -45.42 11.44 26.56
CA ALA A 239 -45.23 10.16 27.23
C ALA A 239 -43.80 10.07 27.79
N MET A 240 -43.63 10.40 29.07
CA MET A 240 -42.57 9.80 29.90
C MET A 240 -43.15 8.57 30.57
N ALA A 241 -42.45 7.45 30.55
CA ALA A 241 -42.74 6.34 31.46
C ALA A 241 -42.07 6.61 32.82
N ARG A 242 -42.87 6.66 33.90
CA ARG A 242 -42.40 6.60 35.29
C ARG A 242 -43.16 5.51 36.04
N ARG A 243 -42.48 4.78 36.94
CA ARG A 243 -43.15 4.11 38.07
C ARG A 243 -43.51 5.17 39.14
N ARG A 244 -44.63 4.94 39.84
CA ARG A 244 -45.36 5.92 40.68
C ARG A 244 -44.89 5.96 42.14
N VAL A 245 -45.09 7.11 42.81
CA VAL A 245 -45.89 7.27 44.06
C VAL A 245 -46.62 8.64 43.99
N GLN A 246 -47.76 8.76 44.68
CA GLN A 246 -48.90 9.69 44.54
C GLN A 246 -48.69 11.22 44.75
N ASP A 247 -49.30 12.03 43.85
CA ASP A 247 -50.30 13.13 43.99
C ASP A 247 -50.54 13.85 45.36
N PRO A 248 -51.17 15.07 45.38
CA PRO A 248 -51.05 16.23 44.46
C PRO A 248 -51.11 17.63 45.14
N VAL A 249 -50.54 18.69 44.53
CA VAL A 249 -51.06 20.10 44.58
C VAL A 249 -50.61 20.84 43.30
N ASP A 250 -51.46 21.71 42.75
CA ASP A 250 -51.28 22.48 41.51
C ASP A 250 -50.18 23.57 41.56
N GLY A 251 -49.63 23.92 40.38
CA GLY A 251 -48.78 25.09 40.21
C GLY A 251 -48.05 25.15 38.87
N ASP A 252 -48.44 26.08 38.00
CA ASP A 252 -47.81 26.33 36.69
C ASP A 252 -46.37 26.87 36.87
N GLY A 253 -45.36 26.21 36.30
CA GLY A 253 -43.96 26.63 36.50
C GLY A 253 -42.94 25.77 35.75
N GLY A 254 -42.20 26.38 34.81
CA GLY A 254 -41.10 25.71 34.09
C GLY A 254 -39.88 25.49 35.00
N ALA A 255 -39.54 24.23 35.27
CA ALA A 255 -38.47 23.87 36.20
C ALA A 255 -37.09 23.73 35.54
N VAL A 256 -36.11 24.42 36.11
CA VAL A 256 -34.67 24.21 35.89
C VAL A 256 -34.22 22.92 36.58
N ALA A 257 -33.49 22.05 35.88
CA ALA A 257 -32.94 20.82 36.46
C ALA A 257 -31.51 21.04 36.99
N GLY A 258 -31.38 21.50 38.23
CA GLY A 258 -30.11 21.49 38.96
C GLY A 258 -29.80 20.10 39.52
N ILE A 259 -28.56 19.62 39.35
CA ILE A 259 -28.09 18.37 39.95
C ILE A 259 -27.22 18.68 41.17
N SER A 260 -27.56 18.08 42.31
CA SER A 260 -26.79 18.16 43.55
C SER A 260 -25.85 16.94 43.67
N LEU A 261 -24.68 17.11 44.28
CA LEU A 261 -23.66 16.06 44.43
C LEU A 261 -23.27 15.86 45.89
N PRO A 262 -23.16 14.60 46.38
CA PRO A 262 -22.57 14.29 47.67
C PRO A 262 -21.03 14.39 47.60
N ALA A 263 -20.39 14.72 48.72
CA ALA A 263 -18.95 14.97 48.80
C ALA A 263 -18.18 13.82 49.48
N GLY A 264 -16.96 13.54 49.01
CA GLY A 264 -16.04 12.66 49.74
C GLY A 264 -14.75 12.28 49.01
N VAL A 265 -13.64 12.32 49.76
CA VAL A 265 -12.27 11.83 49.47
C VAL A 265 -11.29 12.86 48.89
N ARG A 266 -10.19 13.08 49.63
CA ARG A 266 -9.00 13.84 49.23
C ARG A 266 -7.84 12.88 48.96
N PHE A 267 -6.96 13.21 48.02
CA PHE A 267 -5.59 12.70 47.99
C PHE A 267 -4.60 13.83 47.71
N ALA A 268 -3.42 13.76 48.34
CA ALA A 268 -2.37 14.75 48.25
C ALA A 268 -1.13 14.16 47.56
N GLY A 269 -0.43 14.98 46.77
CA GLY A 269 0.85 14.63 46.15
C GLY A 269 1.45 15.85 45.46
N LYS A 270 2.63 16.29 45.89
CA LYS A 270 3.41 17.35 45.22
C LYS A 270 4.36 16.74 44.19
N VAL A 271 4.58 17.44 43.07
CA VAL A 271 5.60 17.11 42.06
C VAL A 271 6.60 18.29 41.97
N PRO A 272 7.91 18.08 41.83
CA PRO A 272 8.91 19.15 41.80
C PRO A 272 9.23 19.66 40.37
N GLN A 273 9.67 20.92 40.26
CA GLN A 273 10.11 21.56 39.00
C GLN A 273 11.60 21.34 38.72
N PRO A 274 12.04 21.28 37.44
CA PRO A 274 13.44 21.37 37.03
C PRO A 274 13.82 22.75 36.45
N HIS A 275 15.09 23.14 36.63
CA HIS A 275 15.64 24.43 36.17
C HIS A 275 16.01 24.46 34.68
N ALA A 276 15.85 25.64 34.06
CA ALA A 276 16.28 25.91 32.69
C ALA A 276 17.70 26.51 32.60
N ARG A 277 18.43 26.21 31.52
CA ARG A 277 19.44 27.11 30.93
C ARG A 277 19.64 26.81 29.44
N ALA A 278 19.60 27.85 28.62
CA ALA A 278 19.76 27.77 27.17
C ALA A 278 21.09 28.41 26.72
N ARG A 279 21.59 28.00 25.54
CA ARG A 279 22.50 28.83 24.72
C ARG A 279 22.23 28.62 23.22
N ARG A 280 22.23 29.72 22.47
CA ARG A 280 22.06 29.77 21.00
C ARG A 280 23.41 29.98 20.32
N ALA A 281 23.53 29.51 19.07
CA ALA A 281 24.50 30.02 18.10
C ALA A 281 23.79 30.39 16.79
N ARG A 282 24.28 31.42 16.09
CA ARG A 282 23.76 31.90 14.80
C ARG A 282 24.76 31.56 13.68
N LEU A 283 24.29 31.32 12.47
CA LEU A 283 25.11 31.46 11.25
C LEU A 283 24.38 32.27 10.15
N ARG A 284 25.17 32.91 9.29
CA ARG A 284 24.76 34.00 8.38
C ARG A 284 24.48 33.51 6.94
N ARG A 285 23.63 34.25 6.22
CA ARG A 285 23.47 34.18 4.76
C ARG A 285 24.44 35.12 4.03
N ARG A 286 24.84 34.76 2.81
CA ARG A 286 25.28 35.62 1.67
C ARG A 286 24.82 34.94 0.36
N GLY A 287 24.75 35.64 -0.77
CA GLY A 287 24.32 35.04 -2.05
C GLY A 287 24.49 35.91 -3.29
N GLY A 288 24.11 35.36 -4.45
CA GLY A 288 24.03 35.99 -5.79
C GLY A 288 25.35 36.06 -6.59
N PRO A 289 25.34 36.31 -7.93
CA PRO A 289 24.21 36.41 -8.88
C PRO A 289 24.46 35.66 -10.24
N ARG A 290 23.84 36.12 -11.36
CA ARG A 290 23.78 35.51 -12.73
C ARG A 290 24.75 36.21 -13.75
N ASP A 291 24.84 35.96 -15.09
CA ASP A 291 23.95 35.23 -16.04
C ASP A 291 24.61 34.43 -17.24
N PRO A 292 24.85 34.90 -18.51
CA PRO A 292 24.45 34.07 -19.68
C PRO A 292 25.35 34.00 -20.96
N ARG A 293 25.03 33.05 -21.88
CA ARG A 293 25.04 33.08 -23.39
C ARG A 293 25.81 31.97 -24.20
N ARG A 294 25.01 31.17 -24.93
CA ARG A 294 25.11 30.62 -26.34
C ARG A 294 26.43 30.61 -27.17
N GLN A 295 26.74 29.47 -27.83
CA GLN A 295 26.57 29.14 -29.30
C GLN A 295 27.71 28.37 -30.06
N SER A 296 27.30 27.67 -31.15
CA SER A 296 28.08 27.07 -32.28
C SER A 296 28.80 25.72 -32.07
N ALA A 297 29.08 24.87 -33.08
CA ALA A 297 28.38 24.49 -34.35
C ALA A 297 29.13 23.31 -35.05
N ALA A 298 28.45 22.37 -35.73
CA ALA A 298 29.03 21.53 -36.80
C ALA A 298 27.97 20.76 -37.64
N ARG A 299 28.24 20.52 -38.93
CA ARG A 299 27.47 19.66 -39.86
C ARG A 299 28.36 18.53 -40.38
N VAL A 300 27.81 17.32 -40.59
CA VAL A 300 28.40 16.28 -41.47
C VAL A 300 27.30 15.69 -42.36
N ARG A 301 27.65 15.23 -43.57
CA ARG A 301 26.73 14.77 -44.63
C ARG A 301 26.60 13.24 -44.71
N ALA A 302 25.37 12.80 -45.01
CA ALA A 302 24.93 11.68 -45.86
C ALA A 302 25.75 10.37 -45.99
N GLY A 303 25.08 9.23 -45.75
CA GLY A 303 25.44 7.90 -46.23
C GLY A 303 24.26 6.92 -46.16
N ALA A 304 24.02 6.15 -47.24
CA ALA A 304 23.15 4.97 -47.39
C ALA A 304 21.79 4.90 -46.64
N ARG A 305 20.67 4.97 -47.37
CA ARG A 305 19.35 4.54 -46.86
C ARG A 305 19.25 3.01 -46.83
N ARG A 306 19.28 2.40 -45.65
CA ARG A 306 18.65 1.08 -45.45
C ARG A 306 17.13 1.24 -45.53
N ALA A 307 16.44 0.30 -46.17
CA ALA A 307 14.98 0.28 -46.22
C ALA A 307 14.41 -0.12 -44.84
N GLY A 308 14.22 0.87 -43.97
CA GLY A 308 13.61 0.65 -42.66
C GLY A 308 12.14 0.25 -42.78
N VAL A 309 11.72 -0.69 -41.94
CA VAL A 309 10.32 -1.09 -41.83
C VAL A 309 9.54 0.02 -41.14
N THR A 310 8.59 0.63 -41.86
CA THR A 310 7.50 1.44 -41.29
C THR A 310 6.77 0.61 -40.23
N PRO A 311 6.39 1.18 -39.07
CA PRO A 311 5.70 0.45 -38.01
C PRO A 311 4.55 -0.40 -38.55
N LEU A 312 4.55 -1.68 -38.21
CA LEU A 312 3.48 -2.61 -38.57
C LEU A 312 2.22 -2.17 -37.81
N ALA A 313 1.29 -1.50 -38.48
CA ALA A 313 0.11 -0.90 -37.86
C ALA A 313 -1.12 -1.04 -38.77
N GLY A 314 -2.04 -1.93 -38.42
CA GLY A 314 -3.35 -2.10 -39.07
C GLY A 314 -3.36 -2.93 -40.35
N GLU A 315 -2.24 -3.09 -41.05
CA GLU A 315 -2.14 -3.98 -42.22
C GLU A 315 -1.80 -5.42 -41.79
N PRO A 316 -2.45 -6.45 -42.39
CA PRO A 316 -2.00 -7.84 -42.31
C PRO A 316 -0.54 -8.02 -42.73
N VAL A 317 0.24 -8.83 -41.98
CA VAL A 317 1.67 -9.08 -42.20
C VAL A 317 1.93 -10.59 -42.21
N CYS A 318 2.69 -11.07 -43.19
CA CYS A 318 3.10 -12.48 -43.23
C CYS A 318 4.62 -12.62 -43.26
N PHE A 319 5.20 -13.15 -42.20
CA PHE A 319 6.60 -13.54 -42.12
C PHE A 319 6.76 -14.86 -42.88
N VAL A 320 7.67 -14.93 -43.85
CA VAL A 320 7.83 -16.10 -44.76
C VAL A 320 9.28 -16.55 -44.87
N ASN A 321 9.46 -17.84 -45.22
CA ASN A 321 10.76 -18.53 -45.30
C ASN A 321 11.55 -18.58 -43.98
N ALA A 322 10.89 -18.38 -42.84
CA ALA A 322 11.52 -18.48 -41.51
C ALA A 322 11.78 -19.94 -41.12
N ARG A 323 12.79 -20.18 -40.28
CA ARG A 323 12.69 -21.26 -39.29
C ARG A 323 11.69 -20.82 -38.23
N VAL A 324 10.64 -21.59 -37.96
CA VAL A 324 9.64 -21.23 -36.94
C VAL A 324 9.78 -22.15 -35.74
N ILE A 325 10.04 -21.56 -34.56
CA ILE A 325 9.90 -22.21 -33.26
C ILE A 325 8.60 -21.66 -32.67
N ASP A 326 7.61 -22.50 -32.40
CA ASP A 326 6.29 -22.00 -31.97
C ASP A 326 6.18 -21.72 -30.46
N GLY A 327 7.19 -22.08 -29.67
CA GLY A 327 7.22 -21.94 -28.21
C GLY A 327 6.49 -23.05 -27.45
N LEU A 328 6.05 -24.09 -28.15
CA LEU A 328 5.51 -25.32 -27.59
C LEU A 328 6.54 -26.45 -27.73
N ASP A 329 6.22 -27.61 -27.17
CA ASP A 329 7.04 -28.82 -27.32
C ASP A 329 6.83 -29.49 -28.69
N HIS A 330 7.11 -28.73 -29.75
CA HIS A 330 7.01 -29.15 -31.14
C HIS A 330 8.34 -28.96 -31.86
N ALA A 331 8.60 -29.81 -32.86
CA ALA A 331 9.77 -29.68 -33.72
C ALA A 331 9.71 -28.37 -34.55
N PRO A 332 10.84 -27.67 -34.76
CA PRO A 332 10.87 -26.45 -35.56
C PRO A 332 10.42 -26.66 -37.01
N ILE A 333 9.68 -25.69 -37.55
CA ILE A 333 9.31 -25.66 -38.97
C ILE A 333 10.43 -24.97 -39.74
N GLU A 334 11.37 -25.73 -40.29
CA GLU A 334 12.57 -25.23 -40.99
C GLU A 334 12.31 -24.24 -42.13
N ARG A 335 11.13 -24.31 -42.76
CA ARG A 335 10.70 -23.35 -43.78
C ARG A 335 9.21 -23.04 -43.62
N GLY A 336 8.88 -22.31 -42.56
CA GLY A 336 7.53 -21.93 -42.19
C GLY A 336 7.12 -20.51 -42.55
N PHE A 337 5.89 -20.18 -42.15
CA PHE A 337 5.34 -18.84 -42.17
C PHE A 337 4.60 -18.52 -40.86
N VAL A 338 4.47 -17.22 -40.57
CA VAL A 338 3.60 -16.69 -39.51
C VAL A 338 2.75 -15.56 -40.09
N LEU A 339 1.42 -15.73 -40.09
CA LEU A 339 0.46 -14.71 -40.51
C LEU A 339 -0.09 -13.99 -39.28
N VAL A 340 0.11 -12.67 -39.26
CA VAL A 340 -0.39 -11.75 -38.24
C VAL A 340 -1.42 -10.82 -38.86
N GLU A 341 -2.56 -10.66 -38.20
CA GLU A 341 -3.57 -9.67 -38.56
C GLU A 341 -3.98 -8.88 -37.32
N ASN A 342 -3.99 -7.55 -37.45
CA ASN A 342 -4.18 -6.64 -36.33
C ASN A 342 -3.19 -6.93 -35.19
N GLU A 343 -3.67 -7.41 -34.05
CA GLU A 343 -2.86 -7.71 -32.86
C GLU A 343 -2.68 -9.23 -32.63
N ARG A 344 -3.13 -10.08 -33.56
CA ARG A 344 -3.27 -11.53 -33.37
C ARG A 344 -2.53 -12.36 -34.41
N ILE A 345 -2.08 -13.53 -33.99
CA ILE A 345 -1.62 -14.58 -34.89
C ILE A 345 -2.86 -15.26 -35.47
N VAL A 346 -2.90 -15.41 -36.79
CA VAL A 346 -4.04 -16.00 -37.51
C VAL A 346 -3.70 -17.40 -37.99
N ARG A 347 -2.49 -17.60 -38.55
CA ARG A 347 -2.01 -18.91 -39.03
C ARG A 347 -0.50 -19.05 -38.84
N VAL A 348 -0.08 -20.27 -38.56
CA VAL A 348 1.30 -20.77 -38.60
C VAL A 348 1.28 -22.10 -39.37
N GLY A 349 2.37 -22.42 -40.07
CA GLY A 349 2.50 -23.67 -40.81
C GLY A 349 3.75 -23.70 -41.68
N ALA A 350 3.93 -24.78 -42.46
CA ALA A 350 5.00 -24.85 -43.45
C ALA A 350 4.67 -23.96 -44.66
N MET A 351 5.68 -23.48 -45.38
CA MET A 351 5.50 -22.66 -46.58
C MET A 351 4.65 -23.35 -47.67
N ALA A 352 4.58 -24.69 -47.67
CA ALA A 352 3.70 -25.47 -48.54
C ALA A 352 2.20 -25.26 -48.22
N ASP A 353 1.87 -25.02 -46.95
CA ASP A 353 0.48 -24.94 -46.46
C ASP A 353 -0.11 -23.53 -46.56
N LEU A 354 0.70 -22.51 -46.87
CA LEU A 354 0.28 -21.12 -46.91
C LEU A 354 -0.91 -20.90 -47.86
N GLY A 355 -0.87 -21.57 -49.03
CA GLY A 355 -1.89 -21.50 -50.07
C GLY A 355 -1.93 -20.17 -50.83
N PRO A 356 -2.81 -20.04 -51.84
CA PRO A 356 -3.05 -18.78 -52.53
C PRO A 356 -3.86 -17.83 -51.62
N MET A 357 -3.20 -16.78 -51.14
CA MET A 357 -3.77 -15.77 -50.26
C MET A 357 -4.72 -14.86 -51.06
N ARG A 358 -5.90 -14.51 -50.52
CA ARG A 358 -6.95 -13.80 -51.29
C ARG A 358 -7.54 -12.57 -50.61
N THR A 359 -8.11 -11.72 -51.45
CA THR A 359 -8.81 -10.44 -51.21
C THR A 359 -7.99 -9.23 -50.78
N HIS A 360 -7.15 -9.28 -49.74
CA HIS A 360 -6.19 -8.21 -49.42
C HIS A 360 -4.83 -8.88 -49.13
N GLU A 361 -3.82 -8.69 -49.98
CA GLU A 361 -2.52 -9.35 -49.76
C GLU A 361 -1.84 -8.77 -48.51
N PRO A 362 -1.56 -9.59 -47.47
CA PRO A 362 -0.75 -9.14 -46.35
C PRO A 362 0.65 -8.78 -46.85
N ARG A 363 1.23 -7.76 -46.24
CA ARG A 363 2.61 -7.39 -46.47
C ARG A 363 3.52 -8.57 -46.14
N ARG A 364 4.07 -9.21 -47.16
CA ARG A 364 5.05 -10.29 -47.01
C ARG A 364 6.36 -9.70 -46.52
N LEU A 365 6.87 -10.21 -45.41
CA LEU A 365 8.22 -9.94 -44.93
C LEU A 365 9.03 -11.23 -45.08
N ASP A 366 9.87 -11.27 -46.11
CA ASP A 366 10.80 -12.39 -46.28
C ASP A 366 11.90 -12.31 -45.22
N VAL A 367 12.00 -13.36 -44.43
CA VAL A 367 12.95 -13.50 -43.32
C VAL A 367 13.77 -14.79 -43.47
N ALA A 368 14.02 -15.18 -44.72
CA ALA A 368 14.90 -16.30 -45.05
C ALA A 368 16.23 -16.26 -44.28
N GLY A 369 16.63 -17.41 -43.72
CA GLY A 369 17.84 -17.55 -42.90
C GLY A 369 17.72 -17.01 -41.46
N LYS A 370 16.50 -16.65 -41.02
CA LYS A 370 16.22 -16.15 -39.67
C LYS A 370 15.22 -17.04 -38.95
N THR A 371 15.28 -17.00 -37.62
CA THR A 371 14.34 -17.72 -36.76
C THR A 371 13.20 -16.78 -36.35
N VAL A 372 11.96 -17.25 -36.42
CA VAL A 372 10.78 -16.60 -35.86
C VAL A 372 10.28 -17.42 -34.67
N MET A 373 10.08 -16.77 -33.53
CA MET A 373 9.68 -17.39 -32.27
C MET A 373 8.80 -16.45 -31.45
N PRO A 374 8.08 -16.91 -30.40
CA PRO A 374 7.34 -16.01 -29.52
C PRO A 374 8.26 -14.98 -28.85
N GLY A 375 7.69 -13.85 -28.46
CA GLY A 375 8.31 -12.93 -27.53
C GLY A 375 8.57 -13.62 -26.19
N LEU A 376 9.77 -13.40 -25.63
CA LEU A 376 10.20 -14.05 -24.41
C LEU A 376 9.41 -13.54 -23.20
N ILE A 377 9.30 -14.39 -22.19
CA ILE A 377 8.61 -14.12 -20.92
C ILE A 377 9.61 -14.28 -19.77
N ASP A 378 9.63 -13.32 -18.85
CA ASP A 378 10.38 -13.41 -17.59
C ASP A 378 9.39 -13.60 -16.43
N CYS A 379 9.38 -14.78 -15.82
CA CYS A 379 8.48 -15.11 -14.71
C CYS A 379 8.90 -14.51 -13.36
N HIS A 380 10.08 -13.89 -13.25
CA HIS A 380 10.60 -13.33 -12.00
C HIS A 380 11.35 -12.02 -12.26
N ALA A 381 10.60 -10.96 -12.55
CA ALA A 381 11.13 -9.62 -12.69
C ALA A 381 10.85 -8.76 -11.44
N HIS A 382 11.67 -7.73 -11.26
CA HIS A 382 11.42 -6.62 -10.35
C HIS A 382 11.76 -5.33 -11.08
N LEU A 383 10.77 -4.69 -11.71
CA LEU A 383 10.99 -3.55 -12.62
C LEU A 383 11.72 -2.37 -11.96
N ILE A 384 11.56 -2.23 -10.64
CA ILE A 384 12.14 -1.16 -9.83
C ILE A 384 13.66 -1.29 -9.59
N TYR A 385 14.24 -2.47 -9.84
CA TYR A 385 15.65 -2.76 -9.54
C TYR A 385 16.60 -1.94 -10.40
N SER A 386 17.62 -1.34 -9.77
CA SER A 386 18.49 -0.37 -10.43
C SER A 386 19.85 -0.32 -9.74
N GLY A 387 20.55 -1.46 -9.70
CA GLY A 387 21.89 -1.55 -9.14
C GLY A 387 21.99 -1.59 -7.61
N PHE A 388 20.91 -1.98 -6.91
CA PHE A 388 20.93 -2.10 -5.44
C PHE A 388 21.89 -3.21 -5.00
N ARG A 389 22.74 -2.92 -3.99
CA ARG A 389 23.77 -3.87 -3.54
C ARG A 389 23.36 -4.64 -2.30
N LYS A 390 22.41 -4.09 -1.52
CA LYS A 390 21.79 -4.71 -0.35
C LYS A 390 20.28 -4.61 -0.48
N LEU A 391 19.56 -5.54 0.16
CA LEU A 391 18.11 -5.47 0.29
C LEU A 391 17.66 -4.17 0.99
N GLU A 392 18.44 -3.70 1.97
CA GLU A 392 18.24 -2.40 2.65
C GLU A 392 18.22 -1.19 1.70
N ASP A 393 18.98 -1.24 0.59
CA ASP A 393 18.99 -0.15 -0.40
C ASP A 393 17.66 -0.09 -1.17
N ILE A 394 16.97 -1.23 -1.32
CA ILE A 394 15.65 -1.34 -1.96
C ILE A 394 14.59 -0.71 -1.04
N ASP A 395 14.54 -1.09 0.24
CA ASP A 395 13.55 -0.55 1.19
C ASP A 395 13.72 0.95 1.48
N ARG A 396 14.92 1.50 1.25
CA ARG A 396 15.22 2.94 1.30
C ARG A 396 14.85 3.71 0.03
N CYS A 397 14.57 3.03 -1.07
CA CYS A 397 14.19 3.67 -2.32
C CYS A 397 12.79 4.32 -2.19
N THR A 398 12.63 5.56 -2.67
CA THR A 398 11.33 6.22 -2.65
C THR A 398 10.45 5.73 -3.81
N VAL A 399 9.12 5.84 -3.65
CA VAL A 399 8.17 5.37 -4.68
C VAL A 399 8.33 6.13 -6.01
N GLU A 400 8.75 7.39 -5.97
CA GLU A 400 9.03 8.22 -7.15
C GLU A 400 10.27 7.71 -7.91
N THR A 401 11.35 7.42 -7.19
CA THR A 401 12.57 6.82 -7.78
C THR A 401 12.28 5.43 -8.32
N ALA A 402 11.53 4.61 -7.59
CA ALA A 402 11.11 3.28 -8.03
C ALA A 402 10.26 3.34 -9.32
N ALA A 403 9.33 4.29 -9.43
CA ALA A 403 8.54 4.52 -10.63
C ALA A 403 9.40 4.93 -11.84
N ILE A 404 10.36 5.84 -11.64
CA ILE A 404 11.29 6.27 -12.70
C ILE A 404 12.14 5.09 -13.18
N ASN A 405 12.70 4.30 -12.26
CA ASN A 405 13.45 3.08 -12.58
C ASN A 405 12.59 2.10 -13.40
N ALA A 406 11.37 1.83 -12.94
CA ALA A 406 10.48 0.88 -13.59
C ALA A 406 10.12 1.26 -15.04
N VAL A 407 9.89 2.55 -15.33
CA VAL A 407 9.66 3.03 -16.71
C VAL A 407 10.90 2.85 -17.59
N LEU A 408 12.09 3.19 -17.08
CA LEU A 408 13.35 3.04 -17.82
C LEU A 408 13.66 1.56 -18.09
N ASN A 409 13.48 0.70 -17.10
CA ASN A 409 13.79 -0.72 -17.16
C ASN A 409 12.80 -1.49 -18.03
N ALA A 410 11.50 -1.16 -17.99
CA ALA A 410 10.49 -1.74 -18.88
C ALA A 410 10.87 -1.59 -20.36
N SER A 411 11.39 -0.43 -20.77
CA SER A 411 11.91 -0.24 -22.13
C SER A 411 13.15 -1.08 -22.44
N LYS A 412 14.10 -1.23 -21.50
CA LYS A 412 15.30 -2.07 -21.69
C LYS A 412 14.95 -3.55 -21.89
N ILE A 413 13.97 -4.04 -21.13
CA ILE A 413 13.47 -5.43 -21.19
C ILE A 413 12.79 -5.68 -22.54
N LEU A 414 11.89 -4.79 -22.98
CA LEU A 414 11.20 -4.91 -24.26
C LEU A 414 12.19 -4.93 -25.45
N ASP A 415 13.19 -4.05 -25.42
CA ASP A 415 14.23 -4.01 -26.44
C ASP A 415 15.11 -5.29 -26.48
N ALA A 416 15.11 -6.09 -25.41
CA ALA A 416 15.82 -7.37 -25.31
C ALA A 416 14.95 -8.58 -25.70
N GLY A 417 13.81 -8.35 -26.36
CA GLY A 417 12.93 -9.40 -26.87
C GLY A 417 11.95 -9.99 -25.85
N TYR A 418 11.93 -9.47 -24.62
CA TYR A 418 10.97 -9.87 -23.61
C TYR A 418 9.68 -9.05 -23.74
N THR A 419 8.62 -9.66 -24.24
CA THR A 419 7.33 -8.99 -24.51
C THR A 419 6.35 -9.07 -23.35
N THR A 420 6.58 -9.99 -22.41
CA THR A 420 5.81 -10.13 -21.15
C THR A 420 6.76 -10.35 -19.98
N VAL A 421 6.40 -9.83 -18.80
CA VAL A 421 7.08 -10.12 -17.53
C VAL A 421 6.07 -10.30 -16.40
N ARG A 422 6.44 -11.07 -15.38
CA ARG A 422 5.76 -11.07 -14.08
C ARG A 422 6.60 -10.32 -13.07
N ASP A 423 6.14 -9.16 -12.64
CA ASP A 423 6.78 -8.39 -11.57
C ASP A 423 6.36 -9.00 -10.22
N LEU A 424 7.33 -9.54 -9.50
CA LEU A 424 7.13 -10.27 -8.25
C LEU A 424 7.36 -9.44 -6.99
N GLY A 425 7.49 -8.12 -7.09
CA GLY A 425 7.71 -7.28 -5.91
C GLY A 425 8.05 -5.85 -6.29
N THR A 426 7.28 -4.92 -5.76
CA THR A 426 7.37 -3.51 -6.12
C THR A 426 7.19 -2.61 -4.90
N ILE A 427 7.70 -1.39 -4.99
CA ILE A 427 7.50 -0.34 -3.98
C ILE A 427 6.14 0.30 -4.24
N GLY A 428 5.29 0.35 -3.22
CA GLY A 428 3.91 0.81 -3.31
C GLY A 428 3.06 -0.06 -4.26
N ASN A 429 2.68 0.50 -5.42
CA ASN A 429 1.93 -0.21 -6.46
C ASN A 429 2.50 0.07 -7.88
N VAL A 430 3.81 0.34 -7.95
CA VAL A 430 4.48 0.80 -9.19
C VAL A 430 4.31 -0.19 -10.35
N ALA A 431 4.46 -1.50 -10.12
CA ALA A 431 4.30 -2.52 -11.15
C ALA A 431 2.91 -2.51 -11.82
N ALA A 432 1.83 -2.33 -11.05
CA ALA A 432 0.47 -2.23 -11.60
C ALA A 432 0.28 -0.93 -12.38
N ALA A 433 0.82 0.19 -11.89
CA ALA A 433 0.79 1.46 -12.62
C ALA A 433 1.56 1.38 -13.96
N VAL A 434 2.69 0.66 -14.00
CA VAL A 434 3.45 0.39 -15.24
C VAL A 434 2.68 -0.54 -16.18
N ARG A 435 2.06 -1.62 -15.66
CA ARG A 435 1.17 -2.49 -16.44
C ARG A 435 0.10 -1.68 -17.16
N ASP A 436 -0.64 -0.87 -16.42
CA ASP A 436 -1.78 -0.13 -16.93
C ASP A 436 -1.31 0.93 -17.95
N ALA A 437 -0.22 1.63 -17.66
CA ALA A 437 0.37 2.60 -18.58
C ALA A 437 0.94 1.97 -19.87
N VAL A 438 1.45 0.73 -19.83
CA VAL A 438 1.82 -0.03 -21.05
C VAL A 438 0.57 -0.46 -21.82
N GLY A 439 -0.43 -1.01 -21.13
CA GLY A 439 -1.70 -1.45 -21.74
C GLY A 439 -2.48 -0.32 -22.43
N GLU A 440 -2.42 0.88 -21.87
CA GLU A 440 -2.98 2.11 -22.45
C GLU A 440 -2.05 2.76 -23.52
N GLY A 441 -0.86 2.20 -23.77
CA GLY A 441 0.11 2.74 -24.72
C GLY A 441 0.76 4.07 -24.31
N ARG A 442 0.68 4.47 -23.03
CA ARG A 442 1.30 5.70 -22.50
C ARG A 442 2.82 5.61 -22.37
N ILE A 443 3.35 4.41 -22.15
CA ILE A 443 4.80 4.12 -22.07
C ILE A 443 5.14 2.84 -22.84
N ARG A 444 6.40 2.68 -23.25
CA ARG A 444 6.92 1.44 -23.84
C ARG A 444 7.35 0.46 -22.74
N GLY A 445 6.92 -0.80 -22.86
CA GLY A 445 7.37 -1.88 -21.99
C GLY A 445 6.77 -3.25 -22.36
N PRO A 446 7.24 -4.34 -21.74
CA PRO A 446 6.55 -5.63 -21.78
C PRO A 446 5.14 -5.52 -21.17
N ARG A 447 4.25 -6.44 -21.52
CA ARG A 447 3.04 -6.70 -20.74
C ARG A 447 3.47 -7.12 -19.33
N VAL A 448 2.79 -6.66 -18.30
CA VAL A 448 3.18 -6.93 -16.91
C VAL A 448 2.08 -7.72 -16.20
N VAL A 449 2.44 -8.82 -15.55
CA VAL A 449 1.63 -9.49 -14.52
C VAL A 449 2.14 -8.96 -13.18
N ALA A 450 1.37 -8.10 -12.53
CA ALA A 450 1.84 -7.34 -11.35
C ALA A 450 1.51 -8.05 -10.03
N SER A 451 2.45 -8.09 -9.08
CA SER A 451 2.23 -8.73 -7.76
C SER A 451 2.06 -7.77 -6.57
N GLY A 452 2.36 -6.48 -6.76
CA GLY A 452 2.38 -5.50 -5.66
C GLY A 452 3.57 -5.69 -4.71
N ARG A 453 3.37 -5.42 -3.42
CA ARG A 453 4.40 -5.62 -2.37
C ARG A 453 4.55 -7.10 -2.00
N VAL A 454 5.76 -7.53 -1.69
CA VAL A 454 6.04 -8.89 -1.21
C VAL A 454 5.42 -9.07 0.18
N LEU A 455 4.61 -10.11 0.41
CA LEU A 455 4.10 -10.42 1.75
C LEU A 455 5.12 -11.29 2.50
N HIS A 456 5.50 -10.94 3.72
CA HIS A 456 6.47 -11.69 4.53
C HIS A 456 6.20 -11.52 6.03
N SER A 457 6.76 -12.40 6.87
CA SER A 457 6.70 -12.25 8.33
C SER A 457 7.51 -11.07 8.84
N THR A 458 7.29 -10.70 10.10
CA THR A 458 8.29 -9.97 10.89
C THR A 458 9.64 -10.71 10.87
N SER A 459 10.73 -9.94 10.71
CA SER A 459 12.11 -10.42 10.51
C SER A 459 12.34 -11.31 9.26
N GLY A 460 11.35 -11.41 8.38
CA GLY A 460 11.41 -12.17 7.12
C GLY A 460 12.21 -11.49 6.00
N LEU A 461 12.10 -12.06 4.79
CA LEU A 461 12.82 -11.68 3.57
C LEU A 461 13.07 -10.16 3.38
N ALA A 462 12.00 -9.37 3.46
CA ALA A 462 11.98 -7.94 3.17
C ALA A 462 11.72 -7.06 4.41
N ASP A 463 12.00 -7.58 5.62
CA ASP A 463 11.99 -6.79 6.86
C ASP A 463 13.42 -6.31 7.19
N THR A 464 13.96 -5.42 6.36
CA THR A 464 15.40 -5.07 6.43
C THR A 464 15.73 -3.80 7.22
N LEU A 465 14.72 -2.96 7.49
CA LEU A 465 14.85 -1.72 8.22
C LEU A 465 14.32 -1.85 9.65
N PRO A 466 14.98 -1.28 10.67
CA PRO A 466 14.41 -1.26 12.01
C PRO A 466 13.09 -0.49 12.03
N ILE A 467 12.09 -0.96 12.78
CA ILE A 467 10.70 -0.48 12.80
C ILE A 467 10.53 1.07 12.69
N PRO A 468 11.31 1.93 13.39
CA PRO A 468 11.16 3.39 13.27
C PRO A 468 11.45 3.99 11.87
N TRP A 469 12.16 3.24 11.02
CA TRP A 469 12.63 3.67 9.69
C TRP A 469 11.73 3.19 8.56
N GLU A 470 10.74 2.34 8.85
CA GLU A 470 9.84 1.76 7.86
C GLU A 470 9.04 2.83 7.11
N THR A 471 8.86 2.60 5.80
CA THR A 471 8.07 3.44 4.90
C THR A 471 6.73 2.77 4.60
N CYS A 472 5.65 3.55 4.54
CA CYS A 472 4.31 3.02 4.25
C CYS A 472 4.18 2.40 2.86
N CYS A 473 5.13 2.65 1.97
CA CYS A 473 5.19 2.18 0.59
C CYS A 473 6.35 1.19 0.32
N GLY A 474 7.00 0.63 1.34
CA GLY A 474 8.19 -0.23 1.19
C GLY A 474 7.99 -1.46 0.27
N PHE A 475 9.09 -2.13 -0.08
CA PHE A 475 9.07 -3.28 -1.00
C PHE A 475 8.36 -4.50 -0.40
N GLY A 476 8.68 -4.79 0.86
CA GLY A 476 7.97 -5.76 1.69
C GLY A 476 6.72 -5.18 2.34
N LEU A 477 5.72 -6.02 2.63
CA LEU A 477 4.59 -5.77 3.51
C LEU A 477 4.56 -6.87 4.57
N ARG A 478 4.84 -6.51 5.83
CA ARG A 478 4.77 -7.43 6.95
C ARG A 478 3.34 -7.92 7.19
N VAL A 479 3.25 -9.22 7.49
CA VAL A 479 2.04 -9.94 7.89
C VAL A 479 2.42 -11.02 8.88
N ASP A 480 1.83 -11.01 10.08
CA ASP A 480 2.06 -12.04 11.09
C ASP A 480 0.73 -12.76 11.40
N GLY A 481 0.61 -14.00 10.93
CA GLY A 481 -0.55 -14.87 11.11
C GLY A 481 -1.61 -14.82 9.97
N PRO A 482 -2.45 -15.87 9.83
CA PRO A 482 -3.41 -16.01 8.73
C PRO A 482 -4.40 -14.84 8.57
N GLN A 483 -4.80 -14.18 9.66
CA GLN A 483 -5.77 -13.07 9.58
C GLN A 483 -5.15 -11.79 8.99
N GLU A 484 -3.86 -11.54 9.23
CA GLU A 484 -3.16 -10.42 8.59
C GLU A 484 -2.91 -10.70 7.11
N ILE A 485 -2.54 -11.94 6.77
CA ILE A 485 -2.45 -12.41 5.38
C ILE A 485 -3.78 -12.22 4.66
N LEU A 486 -4.90 -12.71 5.21
CA LEU A 486 -6.23 -12.54 4.62
C LEU A 486 -6.56 -11.07 4.30
N LYS A 487 -6.20 -10.15 5.20
CA LYS A 487 -6.36 -8.71 5.03
C LYS A 487 -5.42 -8.14 3.96
N ALA A 488 -4.15 -8.53 3.98
CA ALA A 488 -3.14 -8.08 3.02
C ALA A 488 -3.45 -8.54 1.59
N ILE A 489 -3.83 -9.81 1.40
CA ILE A 489 -4.30 -10.36 0.11
C ILE A 489 -5.43 -9.50 -0.46
N ARG A 490 -6.46 -9.20 0.35
CA ARG A 490 -7.58 -8.32 -0.04
C ARG A 490 -7.14 -6.89 -0.36
N GLN A 491 -6.12 -6.37 0.31
CA GLN A 491 -5.55 -5.05 0.01
C GLN A 491 -4.76 -5.05 -1.31
N GLN A 492 -3.96 -6.08 -1.61
CA GLN A 492 -3.29 -6.23 -2.90
C GLN A 492 -4.32 -6.37 -4.04
N ILE A 493 -5.35 -7.20 -3.85
CA ILE A 493 -6.46 -7.36 -4.82
C ILE A 493 -7.16 -6.02 -5.08
N ARG A 494 -7.43 -5.23 -4.02
CA ARG A 494 -7.97 -3.86 -4.14
C ARG A 494 -7.05 -2.92 -4.92
N ASN A 495 -5.74 -3.10 -4.80
CA ASN A 495 -4.73 -2.37 -5.58
C ASN A 495 -4.62 -2.85 -7.04
N GLY A 496 -5.38 -3.87 -7.43
CA GLY A 496 -5.50 -4.33 -8.81
C GLY A 496 -4.36 -5.23 -9.27
N VAL A 497 -3.70 -5.97 -8.36
CA VAL A 497 -2.67 -6.95 -8.73
C VAL A 497 -3.25 -8.15 -9.49
N ASP A 498 -2.42 -8.79 -10.31
CA ASP A 498 -2.73 -10.03 -11.02
C ASP A 498 -2.34 -11.28 -10.21
N ASN A 499 -1.24 -11.18 -9.49
CA ASN A 499 -0.56 -12.24 -8.74
C ASN A 499 -0.32 -11.78 -7.29
N ILE A 500 0.01 -12.72 -6.40
CA ILE A 500 0.49 -12.46 -5.04
C ILE A 500 1.92 -13.01 -4.92
N LYS A 501 2.83 -12.25 -4.32
CA LYS A 501 4.16 -12.77 -3.92
C LYS A 501 4.21 -12.99 -2.41
N LEU A 502 4.68 -14.17 -2.01
CA LEU A 502 5.05 -14.48 -0.62
C LEU A 502 6.58 -14.63 -0.48
N GLY A 503 7.11 -14.19 0.66
CA GLY A 503 8.46 -14.44 1.17
C GLY A 503 8.43 -15.48 2.28
N ALA A 504 8.46 -16.77 1.92
CA ALA A 504 8.30 -17.88 2.86
C ALA A 504 9.62 -18.36 3.49
N SER A 505 10.76 -17.83 3.06
CA SER A 505 12.08 -18.06 3.64
C SER A 505 12.94 -16.78 3.62
N GLY A 506 14.11 -16.82 4.26
CA GLY A 506 15.15 -15.81 4.07
C GLY A 506 15.87 -15.88 2.71
N ALA A 507 16.62 -14.83 2.36
CA ALA A 507 17.48 -14.75 1.18
C ALA A 507 18.92 -14.35 1.55
N GLU A 508 19.85 -14.44 0.60
CA GLU A 508 21.26 -14.12 0.82
C GLU A 508 21.44 -12.64 1.19
N GLY A 509 22.08 -12.39 2.33
CA GLY A 509 22.28 -11.04 2.85
C GLY A 509 21.05 -10.40 3.52
N SER A 510 19.92 -11.09 3.66
CA SER A 510 18.85 -10.68 4.59
C SER A 510 19.43 -10.56 6.01
N PRO A 511 19.06 -9.53 6.82
CA PRO A 511 19.73 -9.28 8.10
C PRO A 511 19.42 -10.36 9.15
N HIS A 512 18.18 -10.86 9.19
CA HIS A 512 17.68 -11.75 10.24
C HIS A 512 17.35 -13.16 9.73
N ALA A 513 16.56 -13.28 8.66
CA ALA A 513 16.24 -14.57 8.05
C ALA A 513 17.35 -15.07 7.13
N HIS A 514 18.02 -16.16 7.49
CA HIS A 514 18.97 -16.85 6.61
C HIS A 514 18.25 -17.76 5.60
N THR A 515 18.92 -18.15 4.52
CA THR A 515 18.31 -18.89 3.39
C THR A 515 17.74 -20.27 3.73
N TRP A 516 18.25 -20.90 4.78
CA TRP A 516 17.73 -22.18 5.30
C TRP A 516 16.55 -22.01 6.27
N MET A 517 16.23 -20.78 6.70
CA MET A 517 15.14 -20.50 7.62
C MET A 517 13.81 -20.33 6.86
N THR A 518 12.82 -21.12 7.24
CA THR A 518 11.41 -20.90 6.86
C THR A 518 10.83 -19.79 7.74
N THR A 519 10.23 -18.77 7.12
CA THR A 519 9.75 -17.55 7.80
C THR A 519 8.24 -17.40 7.81
N LEU A 520 7.52 -18.04 6.89
CA LEU A 520 6.05 -18.19 6.95
C LEU A 520 5.72 -19.65 7.22
N ASN A 521 4.74 -19.89 8.11
CA ASN A 521 4.28 -21.24 8.44
C ASN A 521 3.27 -21.79 7.41
N GLU A 522 2.91 -23.06 7.55
CA GLU A 522 2.02 -23.76 6.61
C GLU A 522 0.60 -23.18 6.57
N ASP A 523 0.04 -22.77 7.72
CA ASP A 523 -1.29 -22.14 7.80
C ASP A 523 -1.31 -20.77 7.10
N GLU A 524 -0.23 -20.00 7.25
CA GLU A 524 -0.04 -18.69 6.62
C GLU A 524 0.02 -18.80 5.10
N ILE A 525 0.83 -19.71 4.57
CA ILE A 525 0.95 -19.96 3.14
C ILE A 525 -0.36 -20.52 2.57
N THR A 526 -1.00 -21.45 3.28
CA THR A 526 -2.31 -22.03 2.91
C THR A 526 -3.41 -20.96 2.84
N MET A 527 -3.47 -20.06 3.83
CA MET A 527 -4.43 -18.94 3.83
C MET A 527 -4.20 -17.98 2.65
N ALA A 528 -2.93 -17.68 2.33
CA ALA A 528 -2.58 -16.81 1.21
C ALA A 528 -3.02 -17.41 -0.12
N VAL A 529 -2.70 -18.69 -0.39
CA VAL A 529 -3.10 -19.38 -1.63
C VAL A 529 -4.61 -19.49 -1.73
N HIS A 530 -5.28 -19.94 -0.67
CA HIS A 530 -6.73 -20.12 -0.66
C HIS A 530 -7.51 -18.82 -0.94
N GLU A 531 -7.19 -17.70 -0.27
CA GLU A 531 -7.89 -16.43 -0.56
C GLU A 531 -7.48 -15.87 -1.92
N ALA A 532 -6.22 -15.96 -2.35
CA ALA A 532 -5.81 -15.48 -3.68
C ALA A 532 -6.55 -16.21 -4.81
N HIS A 533 -6.57 -17.55 -4.76
CA HIS A 533 -7.28 -18.41 -5.72
C HIS A 533 -8.79 -18.14 -5.71
N ARG A 534 -9.40 -17.92 -4.53
CA ARG A 534 -10.81 -17.54 -4.37
C ARG A 534 -11.18 -16.23 -5.07
N TRP A 535 -10.21 -15.33 -5.30
CA TRP A 535 -10.37 -14.10 -6.09
C TRP A 535 -9.79 -14.19 -7.52
N GLY A 536 -9.41 -15.39 -7.98
CA GLY A 536 -8.85 -15.61 -9.31
C GLY A 536 -7.45 -15.01 -9.51
N ARG A 537 -6.63 -14.96 -8.45
CA ARG A 537 -5.23 -14.51 -8.48
C ARG A 537 -4.29 -15.67 -8.23
N THR A 538 -3.18 -15.69 -8.95
CA THR A 538 -2.09 -16.67 -8.76
C THR A 538 -1.22 -16.29 -7.56
N VAL A 539 -0.43 -17.24 -7.06
CA VAL A 539 0.54 -17.06 -5.98
C VAL A 539 1.93 -17.59 -6.38
N ALA A 540 2.92 -16.73 -6.22
CA ALA A 540 4.34 -17.04 -6.34
C ALA A 540 5.00 -17.03 -4.96
N VAL A 541 5.76 -18.07 -4.61
CA VAL A 541 6.37 -18.20 -3.27
C VAL A 541 7.89 -18.28 -3.38
N HIS A 542 8.59 -17.32 -2.80
CA HIS A 542 10.04 -17.40 -2.59
C HIS A 542 10.37 -18.52 -1.59
N CYS A 543 11.08 -19.55 -2.05
CA CYS A 543 11.44 -20.72 -1.26
C CYS A 543 12.92 -21.10 -1.41
N GLN A 544 13.71 -20.83 -0.38
CA GLN A 544 15.11 -21.26 -0.25
C GLN A 544 15.33 -22.38 0.78
N SER A 545 14.40 -22.56 1.72
CA SER A 545 14.41 -23.63 2.72
C SER A 545 13.58 -24.85 2.27
N TYR A 546 13.94 -26.04 2.77
CA TYR A 546 13.23 -27.29 2.45
C TYR A 546 11.74 -27.23 2.80
N GLU A 547 11.38 -26.69 3.98
CA GLU A 547 9.97 -26.64 4.39
C GLU A 547 9.17 -25.57 3.65
N ALA A 548 9.74 -24.42 3.30
CA ALA A 548 9.04 -23.41 2.51
C ALA A 548 8.58 -23.98 1.15
N VAL A 549 9.44 -24.76 0.49
CA VAL A 549 9.07 -25.47 -0.75
C VAL A 549 7.88 -26.42 -0.50
N LYS A 550 7.96 -27.25 0.55
CA LYS A 550 6.92 -28.26 0.83
C LYS A 550 5.59 -27.64 1.24
N PHE A 551 5.59 -26.59 2.05
CA PHE A 551 4.39 -25.84 2.41
C PHE A 551 3.76 -25.16 1.19
N ALA A 552 4.56 -24.54 0.31
CA ALA A 552 4.06 -23.92 -0.92
C ALA A 552 3.38 -24.96 -1.84
N LEU A 553 3.98 -26.14 -2.00
CA LEU A 553 3.43 -27.22 -2.83
C LEU A 553 2.13 -27.80 -2.25
N ARG A 554 2.09 -28.09 -0.94
CA ARG A 554 0.88 -28.61 -0.27
C ARG A 554 -0.26 -27.60 -0.26
N ALA A 555 0.04 -26.31 -0.11
CA ALA A 555 -0.93 -25.23 -0.23
C ALA A 555 -1.46 -25.05 -1.66
N GLY A 556 -0.77 -25.58 -2.66
CA GLY A 556 -1.15 -25.47 -4.08
C GLY A 556 -0.72 -24.16 -4.74
N ALA A 557 0.41 -23.57 -4.32
CA ALA A 557 0.95 -22.38 -4.97
C ALA A 557 1.23 -22.62 -6.47
N ASP A 558 0.95 -21.62 -7.32
CA ASP A 558 1.08 -21.74 -8.77
C ASP A 558 2.56 -21.80 -9.20
N THR A 559 3.44 -21.12 -8.46
CA THR A 559 4.89 -21.13 -8.71
C THR A 559 5.73 -21.12 -7.43
N VAL A 560 6.81 -21.91 -7.44
CA VAL A 560 7.88 -21.89 -6.44
C VAL A 560 9.09 -21.22 -7.07
N GLU A 561 9.55 -20.15 -6.43
CA GLU A 561 10.69 -19.36 -6.87
C GLU A 561 11.96 -19.81 -6.15
N HIS A 562 13.07 -19.80 -6.88
CA HIS A 562 14.40 -20.29 -6.49
C HIS A 562 14.45 -21.82 -6.32
N GLY A 563 13.68 -22.37 -5.37
CA GLY A 563 13.67 -23.81 -5.09
C GLY A 563 15.03 -24.35 -4.63
N THR A 564 15.83 -23.53 -3.92
CA THR A 564 17.25 -23.77 -3.61
C THR A 564 17.53 -25.09 -2.88
N ARG A 565 16.52 -25.65 -2.19
CA ARG A 565 16.63 -26.87 -1.38
C ARG A 565 15.40 -27.76 -1.59
N MET A 566 15.53 -28.78 -2.43
CA MET A 566 14.50 -29.80 -2.64
C MET A 566 14.96 -31.17 -2.13
N ASP A 567 14.12 -31.85 -1.34
CA ASP A 567 14.30 -33.25 -0.94
C ASP A 567 13.39 -34.17 -1.78
N GLU A 568 13.44 -35.49 -1.57
CA GLU A 568 12.57 -36.43 -2.30
C GLU A 568 11.07 -36.17 -2.04
N GLU A 569 10.71 -35.68 -0.84
CA GLU A 569 9.34 -35.31 -0.52
C GLU A 569 8.87 -34.11 -1.37
N ALA A 570 9.71 -33.07 -1.51
CA ALA A 570 9.45 -31.94 -2.39
C ALA A 570 9.28 -32.37 -3.86
N LEU A 571 10.12 -33.29 -4.37
CA LEU A 571 9.97 -33.81 -5.73
C LEU A 571 8.67 -34.60 -5.92
N ALA A 572 8.27 -35.41 -4.92
CA ALA A 572 6.99 -36.12 -4.94
C ALA A 572 5.79 -35.16 -4.91
N LEU A 573 5.86 -34.11 -4.08
CA LEU A 573 4.85 -33.05 -4.01
C LEU A 573 4.74 -32.26 -5.31
N PHE A 574 5.86 -31.91 -5.95
CA PHE A 574 5.85 -31.25 -7.26
C PHE A 574 5.14 -32.10 -8.32
N ARG A 575 5.47 -33.40 -8.43
CA ARG A 575 4.81 -34.33 -9.37
C ARG A 575 3.32 -34.52 -9.10
N ALA A 576 2.86 -34.32 -7.87
CA ALA A 576 1.45 -34.35 -7.48
C ALA A 576 0.73 -33.00 -7.67
N SER A 577 1.47 -31.91 -7.92
CA SER A 577 0.95 -30.55 -8.03
C SER A 577 0.85 -30.07 -9.50
N ARG A 578 0.38 -28.84 -9.69
CA ARG A 578 0.50 -28.10 -10.96
C ARG A 578 1.55 -26.98 -10.90
N THR A 579 2.31 -26.91 -9.81
CA THR A 579 3.26 -25.84 -9.51
C THR A 579 4.42 -25.87 -10.49
N VAL A 580 4.80 -24.69 -11.02
CA VAL A 580 5.98 -24.54 -11.87
C VAL A 580 7.16 -24.02 -11.03
N LEU A 581 8.35 -24.60 -11.25
CA LEU A 581 9.60 -24.11 -10.67
C LEU A 581 10.15 -22.95 -11.49
N VAL A 582 10.55 -21.87 -10.83
CA VAL A 582 11.26 -20.74 -11.43
C VAL A 582 12.62 -20.60 -10.74
N PRO A 583 13.72 -21.14 -11.29
CA PRO A 583 14.95 -21.39 -10.54
C PRO A 583 15.84 -20.15 -10.34
N THR A 584 15.70 -19.10 -11.16
CA THR A 584 16.48 -17.85 -11.10
C THR A 584 18.00 -18.07 -11.01
N LEU A 585 18.55 -18.89 -11.90
CA LEU A 585 19.99 -19.19 -11.95
C LEU A 585 20.85 -17.93 -12.16
N SER A 586 20.29 -16.89 -12.76
CA SER A 586 20.91 -15.57 -12.90
C SER A 586 21.15 -14.87 -11.56
N THR A 587 20.30 -15.09 -10.53
CA THR A 587 20.54 -14.55 -9.19
C THR A 587 21.73 -15.26 -8.53
N LEU A 588 21.83 -16.58 -8.66
CA LEU A 588 22.98 -17.40 -8.25
C LEU A 588 24.27 -16.94 -8.96
N TYR A 589 24.28 -16.98 -10.29
CA TYR A 589 25.48 -16.68 -11.08
C TYR A 589 25.94 -15.23 -10.97
N SER A 590 25.02 -14.26 -10.83
CA SER A 590 25.42 -12.85 -10.63
C SER A 590 26.14 -12.59 -9.30
N VAL A 591 25.89 -13.38 -8.24
CA VAL A 591 26.68 -13.28 -6.99
C VAL A 591 28.06 -13.92 -7.18
N ILE A 592 28.13 -15.07 -7.86
CA ILE A 592 29.40 -15.77 -8.13
C ILE A 592 30.32 -14.93 -9.02
N GLU A 593 29.81 -14.43 -10.15
CA GLU A 593 30.62 -13.78 -11.20
C GLU A 593 30.91 -12.30 -10.88
N LEU A 594 29.98 -11.59 -10.23
CA LEU A 594 30.11 -10.14 -9.98
C LEU A 594 30.28 -9.78 -8.50
N GLY A 595 30.16 -10.73 -7.57
CA GLY A 595 30.10 -10.43 -6.13
C GLY A 595 31.35 -9.81 -5.52
N ALA A 596 32.52 -10.08 -6.10
CA ALA A 596 33.78 -9.41 -5.76
C ALA A 596 33.83 -8.01 -6.38
N THR A 597 33.62 -7.90 -7.69
CA THR A 597 33.69 -6.66 -8.48
C THR A 597 32.70 -5.58 -8.01
N LEU A 598 31.49 -5.98 -7.60
CA LEU A 598 30.45 -5.07 -7.08
C LEU A 598 30.60 -4.78 -5.58
N ASN A 599 31.57 -5.41 -4.91
CA ASN A 599 31.79 -5.33 -3.46
C ASN A 599 30.52 -5.63 -2.64
N LEU A 600 29.92 -6.81 -2.89
CA LEU A 600 28.79 -7.30 -2.10
C LEU A 600 29.21 -7.58 -0.64
N ALA A 601 28.25 -7.71 0.27
CA ALA A 601 28.53 -8.05 1.65
C ALA A 601 29.19 -9.45 1.77
N PRO A 602 30.17 -9.67 2.67
CA PRO A 602 30.76 -10.99 2.87
C PRO A 602 29.72 -12.08 3.13
N LYS A 603 28.77 -11.83 4.05
CA LYS A 603 27.60 -12.69 4.33
C LYS A 603 26.90 -13.16 3.04
N GLN A 604 26.64 -12.26 2.09
CA GLN A 604 25.91 -12.59 0.86
C GLN A 604 26.71 -13.52 -0.07
N ARG A 605 28.04 -13.42 -0.10
CA ARG A 605 28.90 -14.34 -0.86
C ARG A 605 29.05 -15.68 -0.13
N GLU A 606 29.32 -15.65 1.17
CA GLU A 606 29.49 -16.84 2.02
C GLU A 606 28.23 -17.71 2.05
N GLU A 607 27.04 -17.10 2.14
CA GLU A 607 25.77 -17.81 2.02
C GLU A 607 25.55 -18.38 0.61
N MET A 608 26.00 -17.67 -0.43
CA MET A 608 25.89 -18.17 -1.81
C MET A 608 26.85 -19.34 -2.08
N ASP A 609 28.05 -19.35 -1.50
CA ASP A 609 28.99 -20.47 -1.61
C ASP A 609 28.40 -21.77 -0.99
N VAL A 610 27.62 -21.64 0.09
CA VAL A 610 26.86 -22.75 0.71
C VAL A 610 25.62 -23.11 -0.13
N ASN A 611 24.89 -22.13 -0.66
CA ASN A 611 23.67 -22.35 -1.43
C ASN A 611 23.93 -22.95 -2.81
N LYS A 612 25.01 -22.56 -3.49
CA LYS A 612 25.34 -22.97 -4.87
C LYS A 612 25.18 -24.46 -5.14
N PRO A 613 25.85 -25.39 -4.41
CA PRO A 613 25.72 -26.82 -4.70
C PRO A 613 24.27 -27.31 -4.52
N LEU A 614 23.57 -26.83 -3.49
CA LEU A 614 22.18 -27.21 -3.20
C LEU A 614 21.22 -26.72 -4.30
N TRP A 615 21.43 -25.51 -4.81
CA TRP A 615 20.61 -24.89 -5.85
C TRP A 615 20.78 -25.64 -7.18
N LEU A 616 22.02 -25.90 -7.59
CA LEU A 616 22.32 -26.63 -8.83
C LEU A 616 21.86 -28.09 -8.75
N GLU A 617 22.02 -28.74 -7.59
CA GLU A 617 21.46 -30.08 -7.37
C GLU A 617 19.93 -30.08 -7.46
N SER A 618 19.27 -29.09 -6.85
CA SER A 618 17.81 -28.96 -6.88
C SER A 618 17.30 -28.72 -8.30
N PHE A 619 17.96 -27.87 -9.09
CA PHE A 619 17.65 -27.67 -10.51
C PHE A 619 17.84 -28.96 -11.34
N ARG A 620 18.97 -29.65 -11.17
CA ARG A 620 19.25 -30.94 -11.82
C ARG A 620 18.17 -31.98 -11.49
N ARG A 621 17.84 -32.15 -10.21
CA ARG A 621 16.83 -33.12 -9.74
C ARG A 621 15.43 -32.76 -10.22
N ALA A 622 15.09 -31.48 -10.34
CA ALA A 622 13.81 -31.06 -10.92
C ALA A 622 13.70 -31.41 -12.41
N ARG A 623 14.78 -31.22 -13.18
CA ARG A 623 14.84 -31.64 -14.59
C ARG A 623 14.73 -33.15 -14.75
N GLU A 624 15.51 -33.92 -14.00
CA GLU A 624 15.46 -35.40 -13.99
C GLU A 624 14.11 -35.95 -13.51
N ALA A 625 13.37 -35.17 -12.72
CA ALA A 625 12.02 -35.49 -12.27
C ALA A 625 10.91 -35.04 -13.22
N GLU A 626 11.24 -34.47 -14.38
CA GLU A 626 10.32 -33.90 -15.37
C GLU A 626 9.38 -32.81 -14.80
N ILE A 627 9.84 -32.11 -13.76
CA ILE A 627 9.09 -31.01 -13.15
C ILE A 627 9.05 -29.82 -14.14
N PRO A 628 7.88 -29.19 -14.35
CA PRO A 628 7.77 -27.93 -15.08
C PRO A 628 8.75 -26.85 -14.59
N ILE A 629 9.59 -26.34 -15.50
CA ILE A 629 10.51 -25.22 -15.24
C ILE A 629 10.19 -24.06 -16.16
N ALA A 630 10.00 -22.86 -15.59
CA ALA A 630 9.88 -21.61 -16.33
C ALA A 630 11.07 -20.67 -16.06
N ALA A 631 11.43 -19.86 -17.06
CA ALA A 631 12.50 -18.89 -16.96
C ALA A 631 12.06 -17.64 -16.21
N GLY A 632 12.84 -17.23 -15.21
CA GLY A 632 12.69 -15.94 -14.53
C GLY A 632 14.04 -15.52 -13.96
N GLY A 633 14.48 -14.29 -14.22
CA GLY A 633 15.87 -13.92 -14.00
C GLY A 633 16.20 -13.40 -12.60
N ASP A 634 15.26 -12.73 -11.93
CA ASP A 634 15.54 -11.88 -10.75
C ASP A 634 16.67 -10.84 -11.03
N ILE A 635 16.67 -10.33 -12.27
CA ILE A 635 17.68 -9.43 -12.84
C ILE A 635 17.29 -7.96 -12.60
N GLY A 636 18.29 -7.09 -12.48
CA GLY A 636 18.15 -5.62 -12.35
C GLY A 636 19.11 -4.98 -11.35
N ASN A 637 19.60 -5.75 -10.38
CA ASN A 637 20.47 -5.26 -9.30
C ASN A 637 21.97 -5.57 -9.50
N ARG A 638 22.31 -6.68 -10.16
CA ARG A 638 23.70 -7.09 -10.42
C ARG A 638 23.97 -7.18 -11.92
N TYR A 639 23.28 -8.08 -12.61
CA TYR A 639 23.05 -7.95 -14.05
C TYR A 639 22.00 -6.85 -14.29
N GLU A 640 22.17 -6.08 -15.36
CA GLU A 640 21.22 -5.03 -15.75
C GLU A 640 19.98 -5.60 -16.46
N HIS A 641 18.84 -4.93 -16.29
CA HIS A 641 17.65 -5.18 -17.10
C HIS A 641 17.94 -5.04 -18.60
N GLY A 642 17.37 -5.94 -19.40
CA GLY A 642 17.70 -6.09 -20.81
C GLY A 642 18.84 -7.10 -21.08
N THR A 643 19.33 -7.79 -20.04
CA THR A 643 20.22 -8.96 -20.16
C THR A 643 19.55 -10.27 -19.70
N ASN A 644 18.21 -10.27 -19.68
CA ASN A 644 17.36 -11.33 -19.12
C ASN A 644 17.59 -12.71 -19.75
N ALA A 645 17.96 -12.78 -21.03
CA ALA A 645 18.26 -14.04 -21.74
C ALA A 645 19.51 -14.80 -21.19
N ARG A 646 20.26 -14.23 -20.24
CA ARG A 646 21.27 -14.96 -19.46
C ARG A 646 20.69 -16.15 -18.69
N GLU A 647 19.44 -16.06 -18.24
CA GLU A 647 18.78 -17.18 -17.57
C GLU A 647 18.77 -18.44 -18.46
N LEU A 648 18.60 -18.27 -19.77
CA LEU A 648 18.54 -19.36 -20.74
C LEU A 648 19.94 -19.94 -21.00
N GLU A 649 20.97 -19.10 -21.05
CA GLU A 649 22.36 -19.56 -21.09
C GLU A 649 22.71 -20.37 -19.84
N PHE A 650 22.30 -19.93 -18.64
CA PHE A 650 22.54 -20.66 -17.41
C PHE A 650 21.73 -21.97 -17.35
N MET A 651 20.48 -21.99 -17.79
CA MET A 651 19.70 -23.24 -17.90
C MET A 651 20.38 -24.26 -18.82
N VAL A 652 20.86 -23.82 -19.99
CA VAL A 652 21.58 -24.69 -20.94
C VAL A 652 22.93 -25.14 -20.39
N ARG A 653 23.67 -24.26 -19.73
CA ARG A 653 24.94 -24.56 -19.04
C ARG A 653 24.76 -25.63 -17.95
N GLU A 654 23.66 -25.57 -17.21
CA GLU A 654 23.27 -26.60 -16.22
C GLU A 654 22.49 -27.78 -16.86
N GLY A 655 22.62 -27.95 -18.19
CA GLY A 655 22.33 -29.16 -18.95
C GLY A 655 20.94 -29.24 -19.58
N MET A 656 20.10 -28.21 -19.51
CA MET A 656 18.82 -28.13 -20.23
C MET A 656 19.09 -28.04 -21.75
N SER A 657 18.21 -28.58 -22.61
CA SER A 657 18.40 -28.37 -24.05
C SER A 657 18.08 -26.91 -24.43
N PRO A 658 18.67 -26.36 -25.51
CA PRO A 658 18.30 -25.03 -26.00
C PRO A 658 16.81 -24.91 -26.37
N HIS A 659 16.18 -25.99 -26.82
CA HIS A 659 14.74 -26.04 -27.12
C HIS A 659 13.91 -25.96 -25.82
N ASP A 660 14.23 -26.78 -24.82
CA ASP A 660 13.61 -26.71 -23.48
C ASP A 660 13.77 -25.33 -22.83
N ALA A 661 14.94 -24.70 -22.96
CA ALA A 661 15.21 -23.38 -22.41
C ALA A 661 14.38 -22.29 -23.11
N ILE A 662 14.16 -22.40 -24.42
CA ILE A 662 13.19 -21.55 -25.13
C ILE A 662 11.77 -21.82 -24.63
N GLY A 663 11.37 -23.09 -24.47
CA GLY A 663 10.07 -23.49 -23.92
C GLY A 663 9.83 -22.92 -22.51
N ALA A 664 10.86 -22.96 -21.66
CA ALA A 664 10.88 -22.39 -20.32
C ALA A 664 10.60 -20.88 -20.33
N ALA A 665 11.02 -20.14 -21.36
CA ALA A 665 10.78 -18.70 -21.53
C ALA A 665 9.60 -18.35 -22.44
N THR A 666 8.85 -19.34 -22.93
CA THR A 666 7.73 -19.15 -23.86
C THR A 666 6.49 -19.89 -23.38
N GLY A 667 6.17 -21.09 -23.87
CA GLY A 667 4.93 -21.80 -23.52
C GLY A 667 4.84 -22.18 -22.04
N VAL A 668 5.94 -22.62 -21.42
CA VAL A 668 5.96 -23.01 -20.00
C VAL A 668 5.91 -21.77 -19.09
N ALA A 669 6.56 -20.67 -19.47
CA ALA A 669 6.41 -19.39 -18.78
C ALA A 669 4.97 -18.84 -18.89
N ALA A 670 4.34 -18.94 -20.05
CA ALA A 670 2.95 -18.53 -20.24
C ALA A 670 1.99 -19.32 -19.32
N ARG A 671 2.21 -20.64 -19.18
CA ARG A 671 1.51 -21.47 -18.17
C ARG A 671 1.79 -20.99 -16.75
N ALA A 672 3.05 -20.78 -16.37
CA ALA A 672 3.45 -20.35 -15.02
C ALA A 672 2.85 -19.01 -14.57
N ILE A 673 2.44 -18.14 -15.51
CA ILE A 673 1.80 -16.84 -15.23
C ILE A 673 0.29 -16.83 -15.56
N HIS A 674 -0.29 -17.99 -15.88
CA HIS A 674 -1.69 -18.18 -16.27
C HIS A 674 -2.10 -17.26 -17.44
N ARG A 675 -1.30 -17.30 -18.52
CA ARG A 675 -1.49 -16.60 -19.80
C ARG A 675 -1.25 -17.51 -21.03
N GLU A 676 -1.29 -18.82 -20.83
CA GLU A 676 -1.34 -19.83 -21.88
C GLU A 676 -2.45 -19.53 -22.92
N GLY A 677 -2.16 -19.75 -24.20
CA GLY A 677 -3.05 -19.37 -25.31
C GLY A 677 -3.21 -17.85 -25.56
N VAL A 678 -2.66 -16.99 -24.69
CA VAL A 678 -2.73 -15.53 -24.82
C VAL A 678 -1.39 -14.95 -25.28
N VAL A 679 -0.27 -15.41 -24.70
CA VAL A 679 1.12 -15.06 -25.08
C VAL A 679 2.01 -16.30 -24.99
N GLY A 680 3.28 -16.19 -25.44
CA GLY A 680 4.29 -17.24 -25.28
C GLY A 680 4.16 -18.43 -26.23
N ALA A 681 3.24 -18.40 -27.18
CA ALA A 681 3.14 -19.42 -28.24
C ALA A 681 2.68 -18.79 -29.57
N LEU A 682 3.15 -19.34 -30.70
CA LEU A 682 2.75 -18.89 -32.04
C LEU A 682 1.47 -19.59 -32.54
N THR A 683 0.41 -19.55 -31.74
CA THR A 683 -0.86 -20.24 -32.03
C THR A 683 -1.94 -19.28 -32.56
N PRO A 684 -2.86 -19.75 -33.43
CA PRO A 684 -4.01 -18.96 -33.86
C PRO A 684 -4.81 -18.41 -32.67
N GLY A 685 -5.07 -17.10 -32.67
CA GLY A 685 -5.79 -16.39 -31.61
C GLY A 685 -4.90 -15.83 -30.49
N ALA A 686 -3.64 -16.26 -30.35
CA ALA A 686 -2.70 -15.62 -29.43
C ALA A 686 -2.36 -14.19 -29.88
N PHE A 687 -1.87 -13.34 -28.95
CA PHE A 687 -1.30 -12.06 -29.34
C PHE A 687 -0.08 -12.25 -30.23
N ALA A 688 0.07 -11.41 -31.24
CA ALA A 688 1.26 -11.36 -32.09
C ALA A 688 2.42 -10.67 -31.35
N ASP A 689 2.90 -11.33 -30.31
CA ASP A 689 4.09 -11.02 -29.54
C ASP A 689 5.18 -12.00 -30.00
N LEU A 690 6.06 -11.57 -30.90
CA LEU A 690 7.04 -12.44 -31.57
C LEU A 690 8.39 -11.76 -31.85
N LEU A 691 9.42 -12.56 -32.08
CA LEU A 691 10.77 -12.14 -32.42
C LEU A 691 11.15 -12.60 -33.83
N VAL A 692 11.96 -11.80 -34.53
CA VAL A 692 12.74 -12.21 -35.70
C VAL A 692 14.22 -12.16 -35.29
N VAL A 693 14.87 -13.31 -35.25
CA VAL A 693 16.23 -13.50 -34.71
C VAL A 693 17.21 -13.88 -35.82
N ASP A 694 18.36 -13.20 -35.86
CA ASP A 694 19.42 -13.41 -36.83
C ASP A 694 20.37 -14.54 -36.41
N GLY A 695 20.07 -15.73 -36.90
CA GLY A 695 20.70 -17.00 -36.52
C GLY A 695 19.71 -17.96 -35.87
N ASP A 696 20.26 -19.05 -35.34
CA ASP A 696 19.50 -20.12 -34.71
C ASP A 696 19.76 -20.16 -33.20
N PRO A 697 18.73 -19.97 -32.35
CA PRO A 697 18.88 -20.08 -30.91
C PRO A 697 18.94 -21.54 -30.42
N LEU A 698 18.71 -22.54 -31.28
CA LEU A 698 18.89 -23.96 -30.96
C LEU A 698 20.36 -24.39 -31.04
N ASP A 699 21.10 -23.91 -32.05
CA ASP A 699 22.55 -24.07 -32.15
C ASP A 699 23.31 -23.22 -31.09
N ASP A 700 22.91 -21.97 -30.84
CA ASP A 700 23.51 -21.11 -29.81
C ASP A 700 22.48 -20.19 -29.13
N ILE A 701 22.02 -20.58 -27.93
CA ILE A 701 21.03 -19.83 -27.14
C ILE A 701 21.46 -18.38 -26.85
N ARG A 702 22.76 -18.08 -26.87
CA ARG A 702 23.29 -16.73 -26.57
C ARG A 702 22.98 -15.70 -27.64
N VAL A 703 22.52 -16.11 -28.84
CA VAL A 703 22.03 -15.15 -29.86
C VAL A 703 20.86 -14.31 -29.34
N LEU A 704 20.09 -14.82 -28.36
CA LEU A 704 18.99 -14.10 -27.71
C LEU A 704 19.47 -13.00 -26.75
N GLN A 705 20.75 -12.98 -26.37
CA GLN A 705 21.35 -11.88 -25.60
C GLN A 705 21.83 -10.73 -26.49
N ASP A 706 22.05 -10.97 -27.79
CA ASP A 706 22.54 -9.96 -28.73
C ASP A 706 21.40 -9.14 -29.34
N ARG A 707 21.20 -7.94 -28.81
CA ARG A 707 20.22 -6.96 -29.31
C ARG A 707 20.39 -6.58 -30.79
N GLN A 708 21.56 -6.81 -31.41
CA GLN A 708 21.74 -6.60 -32.85
C GLN A 708 21.17 -7.74 -33.69
N ARG A 709 21.16 -8.97 -33.14
CA ARG A 709 20.54 -10.16 -33.77
C ARG A 709 19.03 -10.19 -33.59
N LEU A 710 18.47 -9.48 -32.60
CA LEU A 710 17.03 -9.20 -32.52
C LEU A 710 16.64 -8.21 -33.64
N ASN A 711 16.43 -8.74 -34.84
CA ASN A 711 16.14 -7.98 -36.05
C ASN A 711 14.77 -7.30 -35.97
N LEU A 712 13.79 -7.94 -35.35
CA LEU A 712 12.50 -7.33 -35.02
C LEU A 712 11.96 -7.89 -33.71
N VAL A 713 11.51 -7.01 -32.82
CA VAL A 713 10.66 -7.35 -31.68
C VAL A 713 9.26 -6.83 -31.99
N VAL A 714 8.28 -7.72 -31.98
CA VAL A 714 6.86 -7.43 -32.25
C VAL A 714 6.07 -7.64 -30.96
N GLN A 715 5.17 -6.72 -30.65
CA GLN A 715 4.24 -6.81 -29.54
C GLN A 715 2.87 -6.31 -29.99
N GLY A 716 1.81 -7.11 -29.81
CA GLY A 716 0.47 -6.82 -30.31
C GLY A 716 0.44 -6.57 -31.82
N GLY A 717 1.22 -7.34 -32.60
CA GLY A 717 1.36 -7.19 -34.05
C GLY A 717 2.18 -5.98 -34.51
N ARG A 718 2.61 -5.11 -33.59
CA ARG A 718 3.38 -3.90 -33.91
C ARG A 718 4.87 -4.12 -33.67
N GLY A 719 5.70 -3.74 -34.63
CA GLY A 719 7.16 -3.71 -34.43
C GLY A 719 7.55 -2.61 -33.43
N VAL A 720 8.10 -2.99 -32.29
CA VAL A 720 8.39 -2.10 -31.14
C VAL A 720 9.88 -1.91 -30.85
N ALA A 721 10.74 -2.85 -31.26
CA ALA A 721 12.20 -2.73 -31.23
C ALA A 721 12.85 -3.56 -32.36
N GLY A 722 14.18 -3.50 -32.47
CA GLY A 722 14.98 -4.31 -33.41
C GLY A 722 15.56 -3.54 -34.60
N THR A 723 16.57 -4.12 -35.25
CA THR A 723 17.39 -3.46 -36.29
C THR A 723 16.70 -3.24 -37.63
N MET A 724 15.56 -3.90 -37.89
CA MET A 724 14.75 -3.71 -39.09
C MET A 724 13.82 -2.49 -39.02
N LEU A 725 13.53 -1.95 -37.83
CA LEU A 725 12.71 -0.75 -37.71
C LEU A 725 13.39 0.47 -38.33
N ALA A 726 12.62 1.29 -39.03
CA ALA A 726 13.11 2.60 -39.46
C ALA A 726 13.49 3.44 -38.24
N ALA A 727 14.70 4.02 -38.23
CA ALA A 727 15.09 5.00 -37.23
C ALA A 727 14.05 6.14 -37.22
N PRO A 728 13.53 6.57 -36.05
CA PRO A 728 12.59 7.66 -35.97
C PRO A 728 13.17 8.89 -36.70
N ALA A 729 12.40 9.45 -37.64
CA ALA A 729 12.77 10.71 -38.26
C ALA A 729 12.82 11.78 -37.15
N ALA A 730 14.03 12.15 -36.73
CA ALA A 730 14.22 13.08 -35.63
C ALA A 730 13.41 14.35 -35.89
N ALA A 731 12.44 14.62 -35.01
CA ALA A 731 11.56 15.78 -35.12
C ALA A 731 12.43 17.04 -35.07
N ARG A 732 12.58 17.70 -36.22
CA ARG A 732 13.25 18.99 -36.32
C ARG A 732 12.27 20.09 -35.94
N SER A 733 12.28 20.47 -34.67
CA SER A 733 11.70 21.70 -34.15
C SER A 733 12.57 22.22 -33.00
#